data_AF-A0A7X8DAA4-F1
#
_entry.id   AF-A0A7X8DAA4-F1
#
_cell.length_a   1.000
_cell.length_b   1.000
_cell.length_c   1.000
_cell.angle_alpha   90.00
_cell.angle_beta   90.00
_cell.angle_gamma   90.00
#
_symmetry.space_group_name_H-M   'P 1'
#
loop_
_entity.id
_entity.type
_entity.pdbx_description
1 polymer ?
#
loop_
_entity_poly.entity_id
_entity_poly.type
_entity_poly.pdbx_seq_one_letter_code
_entity_poly.pdbx_strand_id
1 'polypeptide(L)'
;MKNNIIRIHNNFKDCLHNIEDAIATIFDDDIGITPESLNAVIEAIREGINNGAKFIVPIEKPNYKRGKTTSGGIKNRQILDISELPDDFAFDIKILQLDEDAFAFAAFTSEDELVMAEEMFTITVDIESYLEKAWIAPNIYGIVINPWRSRFFLPNEFIETIFEQNIPELKYNEITIVTDDITKLDTTCIVNAANNTLLGGGGVDGAIHSGAGPELLLECQALGGCETGEAKITKGYNLKADYVIHTVGPVYSGAENDAKMLRHCYWNSLELARENDIYSIAFPAISTGAYGYPVKEATKIALNATFDWMDVNLFYGMEVTFVCFNDETAKVYNDTLKAIHKKREKTKYPSKVKYDGSVIKRAMQFAIDCHGDDMRKGVERPYITQPMETMLILSRMNADSNLMAAGILHDTIGHNDIKLIDIYEQFGTDIAALVNMHTENNKISWLKRKMYSVDMLYRTTKRDMLLKLASELANLREIYSDYKQVGDEVWNRFDVPRESLAWYYSKLIVALSDMQEEIETRYVFWEMLDLFKELFVIYYVDEAKGILYEYALNGTTRIFLKSEPRWLDFYDDIPDDAKPISFKTANNFEDNWNKPLWDKVDKDLEDGQYKLFSSDIRSFSIEIKDKQLSFFDYGYRLNNRNNKVKTNIKMTLDKAETARFLLELRNIYGINMKLGTIFKKEYGTEDGYTAFVDFCDDNYIEGDIISI
;
A
#
# COMPACT_ATOMS: atom_id res chain seq x y z
N MET A 1 11.18 24.17 14.80
CA MET A 1 11.41 23.90 16.23
C MET A 1 10.30 23.10 16.94
N LYS A 2 9.03 23.08 16.50
CA LYS A 2 8.01 22.18 17.12
C LYS A 2 8.09 20.70 16.66
N ASN A 3 8.84 20.40 15.58
CA ASN A 3 8.80 19.08 14.92
C ASN A 3 9.82 18.07 15.46
N ASN A 4 10.70 18.45 16.40
CA ASN A 4 11.74 17.55 16.93
C ASN A 4 11.29 16.79 18.18
N ILE A 5 10.03 16.94 18.61
CA ILE A 5 9.47 16.35 19.84
C ILE A 5 8.95 14.91 19.63
N ILE A 6 9.44 13.91 20.37
CA ILE A 6 8.92 12.51 20.38
C ILE A 6 8.16 12.25 21.69
N ARG A 7 7.16 11.36 21.66
CA ARG A 7 6.42 10.84 22.84
C ARG A 7 6.80 9.38 23.14
N ILE A 8 6.66 8.98 24.40
CA ILE A 8 7.17 7.71 24.93
C ILE A 8 6.10 6.62 24.97
N HIS A 9 6.43 5.40 24.55
CA HIS A 9 5.60 4.20 24.71
C HIS A 9 6.38 3.08 25.41
N ASN A 10 5.77 2.50 26.45
CA ASN A 10 6.40 1.56 27.38
C ASN A 10 6.08 0.10 27.06
N ASN A 11 7.05 -0.71 26.56
CA ASN A 11 7.10 -2.20 26.66
C ASN A 11 8.17 -2.88 25.78
N PHE A 12 9.49 -2.94 26.08
CA PHE A 12 10.42 -3.66 25.15
C PHE A 12 11.69 -4.25 25.80
N LYS A 13 12.28 -5.31 25.20
CA LYS A 13 13.52 -6.04 25.58
C LYS A 13 14.57 -5.93 24.44
N ASP A 14 15.87 -5.92 24.78
CA ASP A 14 16.97 -5.48 23.88
C ASP A 14 17.61 -6.55 22.97
N CYS A 15 17.90 -6.15 21.70
CA CYS A 15 18.63 -6.91 20.66
C CYS A 15 19.54 -6.02 19.75
N LEU A 16 20.28 -5.03 20.29
CA LEU A 16 21.08 -4.09 19.46
C LEU A 16 22.44 -4.63 18.95
N HIS A 17 22.91 -5.77 19.47
CA HIS A 17 24.25 -6.30 19.20
C HIS A 17 24.44 -6.66 17.71
N ASN A 18 23.42 -7.20 17.07
CA ASN A 18 23.49 -7.58 15.65
C ASN A 18 23.75 -6.37 14.73
N ILE A 19 23.18 -5.20 15.07
CA ILE A 19 23.38 -3.96 14.30
C ILE A 19 24.82 -3.48 14.46
N GLU A 20 25.35 -3.55 15.69
CA GLU A 20 26.73 -3.15 15.98
C GLU A 20 27.75 -4.05 15.29
N ASP A 21 27.53 -5.37 15.33
CA ASP A 21 28.37 -6.35 14.64
C ASP A 21 28.35 -6.13 13.12
N ALA A 22 27.16 -5.92 12.53
CA ALA A 22 27.02 -5.64 11.10
C ALA A 22 27.77 -4.37 10.70
N ILE A 23 27.66 -3.29 11.49
CA ILE A 23 28.39 -2.04 11.24
C ILE A 23 29.91 -2.26 11.41
N ALA A 24 30.36 -3.04 12.39
CA ALA A 24 31.78 -3.31 12.60
C ALA A 24 32.44 -4.00 11.39
N THR A 25 31.72 -4.90 10.69
CA THR A 25 32.24 -5.56 9.48
C THR A 25 32.63 -4.58 8.37
N ILE A 26 31.99 -3.41 8.28
CA ILE A 26 32.34 -2.35 7.30
C ILE A 26 33.74 -1.79 7.57
N PHE A 27 34.17 -1.77 8.83
CA PHE A 27 35.44 -1.16 9.26
C PHE A 27 36.58 -2.19 9.37
N ASP A 28 36.29 -3.49 9.44
CA ASP A 28 37.29 -4.56 9.53
C ASP A 28 37.88 -4.95 8.16
N ASP A 29 37.11 -4.82 7.08
CA ASP A 29 37.58 -5.04 5.73
C ASP A 29 38.12 -3.71 5.17
N ASP A 30 39.44 -3.58 4.94
CA ASP A 30 40.14 -2.42 4.33
C ASP A 30 39.60 -1.97 2.94
N ILE A 31 38.46 -2.54 2.51
CA ILE A 31 37.74 -2.36 1.25
C ILE A 31 36.66 -1.26 1.36
N GLY A 32 36.23 -0.90 2.58
CA GLY A 32 35.17 0.09 2.82
C GLY A 32 33.75 -0.46 2.58
N ILE A 33 32.76 0.42 2.38
CA ILE A 33 31.35 0.01 2.21
C ILE A 33 31.15 -0.73 0.89
N THR A 34 30.80 -2.02 0.97
CA THR A 34 30.34 -2.86 -0.15
C THR A 34 28.82 -3.03 -0.13
N PRO A 35 28.18 -3.38 -1.27
CA PRO A 35 26.75 -3.71 -1.30
C PRO A 35 26.37 -4.81 -0.29
N GLU A 36 27.23 -5.82 -0.10
CA GLU A 36 27.00 -6.92 0.85
C GLU A 36 27.03 -6.42 2.30
N SER A 37 28.02 -5.60 2.65
CA SER A 37 28.16 -5.05 4.01
C SER A 37 27.01 -4.09 4.35
N LEU A 38 26.57 -3.28 3.37
CA LEU A 38 25.42 -2.40 3.52
C LEU A 38 24.12 -3.20 3.69
N ASN A 39 23.93 -4.25 2.90
CA ASN A 39 22.77 -5.11 3.03
C ASN A 39 22.74 -5.81 4.41
N ALA A 40 23.90 -6.22 4.94
CA ALA A 40 23.98 -6.79 6.28
C ALA A 40 23.50 -5.80 7.37
N VAL A 41 23.85 -4.51 7.26
CA VAL A 41 23.36 -3.47 8.18
C VAL A 41 21.85 -3.26 8.02
N ILE A 42 21.35 -3.18 6.78
CA ILE A 42 19.91 -3.05 6.50
C ILE A 42 19.13 -4.23 7.12
N GLU A 43 19.56 -5.47 6.90
CA GLU A 43 18.92 -6.66 7.48
C GLU A 43 18.98 -6.65 9.01
N ALA A 44 20.12 -6.29 9.60
CA ALA A 44 20.24 -6.21 11.06
C ALA A 44 19.27 -5.16 11.67
N ILE A 45 19.08 -4.02 11.01
CA ILE A 45 18.10 -3.01 11.42
C ILE A 45 16.67 -3.54 11.24
N ARG A 46 16.37 -4.23 10.13
CA ARG A 46 15.06 -4.85 9.87
C ARG A 46 14.70 -5.89 10.93
N GLU A 47 15.63 -6.79 11.25
CA GLU A 47 15.49 -7.73 12.37
C GLU A 47 15.31 -7.01 13.70
N GLY A 48 16.05 -5.92 13.93
CA GLY A 48 15.89 -5.05 15.09
C GLY A 48 14.46 -4.53 15.23
N ILE A 49 13.89 -3.99 14.15
CA ILE A 49 12.48 -3.51 14.10
C ILE A 49 11.52 -4.65 14.44
N ASN A 50 11.66 -5.80 13.77
CA ASN A 50 10.75 -6.94 13.95
C ASN A 50 10.80 -7.54 15.37
N ASN A 51 11.92 -7.35 16.08
CA ASN A 51 12.09 -7.78 17.47
C ASN A 51 11.81 -6.68 18.50
N GLY A 52 11.38 -5.49 18.08
CA GLY A 52 11.08 -4.36 18.97
C GLY A 52 12.33 -3.74 19.63
N ALA A 53 13.48 -3.80 18.96
CA ALA A 53 14.71 -3.18 19.42
C ALA A 53 14.59 -1.65 19.45
N LYS A 54 15.41 -1.02 20.29
CA LYS A 54 15.35 0.42 20.55
C LYS A 54 16.71 1.07 20.39
N PHE A 55 16.80 2.15 19.64
CA PHE A 55 18.00 2.97 19.67
C PHE A 55 18.12 3.75 20.98
N ILE A 56 19.35 4.00 21.41
CA ILE A 56 19.63 5.02 22.41
C ILE A 56 19.84 6.34 21.67
N VAL A 57 19.07 7.37 22.02
CA VAL A 57 19.00 8.64 21.29
C VAL A 57 19.46 9.79 22.20
N PRO A 58 20.37 10.67 21.75
CA PRO A 58 20.75 11.86 22.48
C PRO A 58 19.68 12.94 22.34
N ILE A 59 19.34 13.56 23.46
CA ILE A 59 18.34 14.63 23.53
C ILE A 59 18.93 15.92 24.08
N GLU A 60 18.34 17.04 23.73
CA GLU A 60 18.60 18.29 24.42
C GLU A 60 18.19 18.19 25.89
N LYS A 61 18.86 18.94 26.75
CA LYS A 61 18.57 18.96 28.18
C LYS A 61 17.07 19.26 28.40
N PRO A 62 16.30 18.36 29.05
CA PRO A 62 14.87 18.54 29.22
C PRO A 62 14.55 19.86 29.91
N ASN A 63 13.76 20.71 29.26
CA ASN A 63 13.39 22.02 29.79
C ASN A 63 12.10 21.86 30.62
N TYR A 64 12.24 21.57 31.92
CA TYR A 64 11.10 21.38 32.83
C TYR A 64 10.27 22.68 32.98
N LYS A 65 9.26 22.89 32.13
CA LYS A 65 8.31 24.00 32.32
C LYS A 65 7.44 23.72 33.56
N ARG A 66 7.53 24.62 34.54
CA ARG A 66 6.66 24.70 35.75
C ARG A 66 5.19 24.47 35.38
N GLY A 67 4.60 23.36 35.84
CA GLY A 67 3.13 23.24 35.83
C GLY A 67 2.52 21.86 35.68
N LYS A 68 3.07 20.82 36.33
CA LYS A 68 2.34 19.67 36.90
C LYS A 68 3.39 18.72 37.48
N THR A 69 3.69 18.93 38.75
CA THR A 69 4.48 17.99 39.55
C THR A 69 3.65 16.71 39.72
N THR A 70 3.94 15.67 38.95
CA THR A 70 3.81 14.32 39.47
C THR A 70 4.88 14.17 40.54
N SER A 71 4.45 13.79 41.74
CA SER A 71 5.26 13.63 42.93
C SER A 71 6.24 12.47 42.75
N GLY A 72 7.41 12.79 42.19
CA GLY A 72 8.50 11.85 41.95
C GLY A 72 9.54 12.52 41.08
N GLY A 73 10.29 13.48 41.65
CA GLY A 73 11.32 14.22 40.92
C GLY A 73 12.34 13.25 40.32
N ILE A 74 12.36 13.18 38.99
CA ILE A 74 13.41 12.50 38.24
C ILE A 74 14.73 13.19 38.64
N LYS A 75 15.57 12.48 39.40
CA LYS A 75 16.88 12.97 39.83
C LYS A 75 17.71 13.34 38.60
N ASN A 76 18.69 14.25 38.73
CA ASN A 76 19.71 14.55 37.72
C ASN A 76 20.49 13.27 37.30
N ARG A 77 19.87 12.38 36.53
CA ARG A 77 20.46 11.20 35.91
C ARG A 77 20.76 11.55 34.45
N GLN A 78 21.94 11.16 33.97
CA GLN A 78 22.36 11.37 32.58
C GLN A 78 21.63 10.42 31.61
N ILE A 79 21.23 9.24 32.09
CA ILE A 79 20.46 8.25 31.33
C ILE A 79 19.05 8.19 31.93
N LEU A 80 18.03 8.45 31.11
CA LEU A 80 16.62 8.34 31.50
C LEU A 80 16.04 7.09 30.85
N ASP A 81 15.64 6.12 31.67
CA ASP A 81 14.88 4.98 31.18
C ASP A 81 13.48 5.46 30.77
N ILE A 82 13.08 5.14 29.53
CA ILE A 82 11.78 5.51 28.97
C ILE A 82 10.63 5.00 29.85
N SER A 83 10.81 3.85 30.52
CA SER A 83 9.83 3.26 31.43
C SER A 83 9.62 4.04 32.72
N GLU A 84 10.57 4.93 33.07
CA GLU A 84 10.46 5.84 34.20
C GLU A 84 9.81 7.19 33.81
N LEU A 85 9.55 7.43 32.52
CA LEU A 85 9.03 8.70 32.00
C LEU A 85 7.51 8.63 31.74
N PRO A 86 6.77 9.75 31.95
CA PRO A 86 5.37 9.85 31.57
C PRO A 86 5.17 9.63 30.06
N ASP A 87 4.08 9.00 29.66
CA ASP A 87 3.75 8.75 28.25
C ASP A 87 3.63 10.06 27.43
N ASP A 88 3.30 11.18 28.09
CA ASP A 88 3.20 12.51 27.48
C ASP A 88 4.48 13.35 27.53
N PHE A 89 5.60 12.76 27.97
CA PHE A 89 6.89 13.45 28.06
C PHE A 89 7.41 13.84 26.67
N ALA A 90 7.83 15.09 26.55
CA ALA A 90 8.28 15.72 25.31
C ALA A 90 9.74 16.18 25.46
N PHE A 91 10.57 15.87 24.47
CA PHE A 91 12.00 16.23 24.43
C PHE A 91 12.43 16.53 23.00
N ASP A 92 13.45 17.38 22.84
CA ASP A 92 14.03 17.67 21.53
C ASP A 92 15.21 16.73 21.25
N ILE A 93 15.21 16.11 20.07
CA ILE A 93 16.32 15.25 19.60
C ILE A 93 17.52 16.15 19.26
N LYS A 94 18.72 15.72 19.64
CA LYS A 94 19.95 16.39 19.23
C LYS A 94 20.23 16.14 17.74
N ILE A 95 20.40 17.21 16.97
CA ILE A 95 20.69 17.18 15.54
C ILE A 95 22.20 17.34 15.32
N LEU A 96 22.76 16.54 14.41
CA LEU A 96 24.14 16.66 13.93
C LEU A 96 24.15 17.40 12.59
N GLN A 97 25.09 18.32 12.41
CA GLN A 97 25.34 18.95 11.13
C GLN A 97 26.35 18.10 10.33
N LEU A 98 25.98 17.74 9.10
CA LEU A 98 26.83 17.01 8.17
C LEU A 98 27.63 18.00 7.30
N ASP A 99 26.93 18.94 6.64
CA ASP A 99 27.47 20.01 5.79
C ASP A 99 26.69 21.33 5.99
N GLU A 100 26.92 22.38 5.18
CA GLU A 100 26.34 23.73 5.39
C GLU A 100 24.80 23.70 5.60
N ASP A 101 24.08 22.90 4.81
CA ASP A 101 22.61 22.78 4.88
C ASP A 101 22.09 21.33 5.13
N ALA A 102 22.99 20.37 5.36
CA ALA A 102 22.64 18.97 5.56
C ALA A 102 22.72 18.57 7.03
N PHE A 103 21.62 18.05 7.59
CA PHE A 103 21.53 17.63 8.98
C PHE A 103 21.12 16.16 9.11
N ALA A 104 21.49 15.54 10.23
CA ALA A 104 21.13 14.17 10.55
C ALA A 104 20.77 14.01 12.03
N PHE A 105 19.93 13.01 12.30
CA PHE A 105 19.69 12.52 13.65
C PHE A 105 20.85 11.64 14.12
N ALA A 106 20.91 11.36 15.43
CA ALA A 106 21.97 10.56 16.03
C ALA A 106 21.38 9.40 16.83
N ALA A 107 21.94 8.21 16.67
CA ALA A 107 21.55 7.01 17.41
C ALA A 107 22.77 6.24 17.90
N PHE A 108 22.62 5.52 19.01
CA PHE A 108 23.62 4.62 19.56
C PHE A 108 23.06 3.21 19.71
N THR A 109 23.91 2.22 19.45
CA THR A 109 23.61 0.79 19.62
C THR A 109 23.98 0.27 21.01
N SER A 110 24.78 0.99 21.80
CA SER A 110 25.18 0.58 23.15
C SER A 110 25.50 1.78 24.07
N GLU A 111 25.48 1.53 25.40
CA GLU A 111 25.92 2.52 26.38
C GLU A 111 27.43 2.78 26.33
N ASP A 112 28.23 1.79 25.88
CA ASP A 112 29.69 1.94 25.73
C ASP A 112 30.05 2.99 24.68
N GLU A 113 29.20 3.18 23.66
CA GLU A 113 29.32 4.28 22.70
C GLU A 113 29.11 5.65 23.35
N LEU A 114 28.30 5.76 24.42
CA LEU A 114 28.01 7.03 25.11
C LEU A 114 29.16 7.57 25.98
N VAL A 115 30.09 6.72 26.41
CA VAL A 115 31.13 7.05 27.40
C VAL A 115 32.06 8.18 26.94
N MET A 116 32.08 8.50 25.66
CA MET A 116 32.91 9.57 25.06
C MET A 116 32.22 10.96 25.04
N ALA A 117 30.95 11.05 25.42
CA ALA A 117 30.18 12.29 25.41
C ALA A 117 30.10 12.95 26.79
N GLU A 118 30.84 14.03 27.04
CA GLU A 118 30.67 14.83 28.26
C GLU A 118 29.25 15.43 28.32
N GLU A 119 28.53 15.16 29.42
CA GLU A 119 27.18 15.70 29.76
C GLU A 119 26.09 15.59 28.67
N MET A 120 25.77 14.38 28.19
CA MET A 120 24.61 14.14 27.31
C MET A 120 23.43 13.50 28.06
N PHE A 121 22.21 13.95 27.74
CA PHE A 121 20.96 13.29 28.15
C PHE A 121 20.56 12.31 27.06
N THR A 122 20.20 11.09 27.44
CA THR A 122 19.75 10.06 26.49
C THR A 122 18.45 9.42 26.94
N ILE A 123 17.77 8.84 25.96
CA ILE A 123 16.57 8.02 26.11
C ILE A 123 16.66 6.82 25.17
N THR A 124 15.83 5.81 25.36
CA THR A 124 15.63 4.77 24.34
C THR A 124 14.40 5.09 23.49
N VAL A 125 14.42 4.78 22.19
CA VAL A 125 13.30 4.99 21.26
C VAL A 125 13.21 3.79 20.32
N ASP A 126 11.99 3.33 20.03
CA ASP A 126 11.74 2.29 19.02
C ASP A 126 12.41 2.65 17.68
N ILE A 127 13.12 1.68 17.07
CA ILE A 127 13.88 1.90 15.84
C ILE A 127 12.94 2.37 14.72
N GLU A 128 11.82 1.68 14.51
CA GLU A 128 10.88 1.98 13.41
C GLU A 128 10.37 3.42 13.49
N SER A 129 9.89 3.82 14.67
CA SER A 129 9.40 5.17 14.95
C SER A 129 10.49 6.23 14.78
N TYR A 130 11.74 5.92 15.13
CA TYR A 130 12.87 6.83 15.00
C TYR A 130 13.30 7.02 13.54
N LEU A 131 13.35 5.93 12.76
CA LEU A 131 13.63 5.95 11.33
C LEU A 131 12.60 6.80 10.58
N GLU A 132 11.30 6.55 10.80
CA GLU A 132 10.24 7.33 10.15
C GLU A 132 10.38 8.81 10.49
N LYS A 133 10.66 9.13 11.75
CA LYS A 133 10.78 10.53 12.15
C LYS A 133 11.97 11.24 11.47
N ALA A 134 13.10 10.55 11.32
CA ALA A 134 14.23 11.10 10.57
C ALA A 134 13.85 11.36 9.11
N TRP A 135 13.14 10.41 8.49
CA TRP A 135 12.69 10.51 7.10
C TRP A 135 11.66 11.63 6.87
N ILE A 136 10.75 11.86 7.81
CA ILE A 136 9.73 12.93 7.74
C ILE A 136 10.31 14.31 8.03
N ALA A 137 11.38 14.41 8.83
CA ALA A 137 11.83 15.70 9.35
C ALA A 137 12.46 16.57 8.24
N PRO A 138 12.02 17.84 8.07
CA PRO A 138 12.56 18.72 7.05
C PRO A 138 14.05 18.99 7.30
N ASN A 139 14.83 18.97 6.23
CA ASN A 139 16.30 19.13 6.22
C ASN A 139 17.08 18.06 7.01
N ILE A 140 16.43 16.95 7.40
CA ILE A 140 17.11 15.77 7.96
C ILE A 140 17.29 14.75 6.84
N TYR A 141 18.54 14.42 6.53
CA TYR A 141 18.93 13.55 5.41
C TYR A 141 19.15 12.09 5.82
N GLY A 142 19.03 11.79 7.11
CA GLY A 142 19.19 10.44 7.63
C GLY A 142 19.60 10.41 9.10
N ILE A 143 20.18 9.28 9.51
CA ILE A 143 20.63 9.03 10.88
C ILE A 143 22.11 8.67 10.87
N VAL A 144 22.89 9.27 11.77
CA VAL A 144 24.24 8.84 12.09
C VAL A 144 24.15 7.87 13.27
N ILE A 145 24.43 6.60 13.02
CA ILE A 145 24.54 5.54 14.01
C ILE A 145 25.98 5.49 14.55
N ASN A 146 26.13 5.39 15.86
CA ASN A 146 27.40 5.41 16.59
C ASN A 146 28.37 6.55 16.16
N PRO A 147 27.94 7.83 16.24
CA PRO A 147 28.71 9.01 15.79
C PRO A 147 30.20 9.10 16.17
N TRP A 148 30.66 8.41 17.22
CA TRP A 148 32.01 8.62 17.79
C TRP A 148 33.01 7.48 17.52
N ARG A 149 32.57 6.22 17.44
CA ARG A 149 33.44 5.07 17.11
C ARG A 149 33.13 4.57 15.71
N SER A 150 32.22 3.60 15.60
CA SER A 150 31.83 2.95 14.35
C SER A 150 30.79 3.78 13.61
N ARG A 151 31.17 5.00 13.20
CA ARG A 151 30.25 5.99 12.63
C ARG A 151 29.68 5.51 11.30
N PHE A 152 28.40 5.16 11.29
CA PHE A 152 27.67 4.78 10.09
C PHE A 152 26.59 5.84 9.79
N PHE A 153 26.56 6.37 8.57
CA PHE A 153 25.48 7.24 8.11
C PHE A 153 24.45 6.40 7.34
N LEU A 154 23.21 6.42 7.80
CA LEU A 154 22.04 5.81 7.17
C LEU A 154 21.19 6.90 6.48
N PRO A 155 21.39 7.13 5.16
CA PRO A 155 20.57 8.02 4.36
C PRO A 155 19.08 7.67 4.34
N ASN A 156 18.23 8.66 4.06
CA ASN A 156 16.77 8.50 3.94
C ASN A 156 16.36 7.48 2.87
N GLU A 157 17.12 7.33 1.78
CA GLU A 157 16.85 6.34 0.72
C GLU A 157 16.94 4.91 1.24
N PHE A 158 17.89 4.65 2.15
CA PHE A 158 18.01 3.34 2.80
C PHE A 158 16.99 3.16 3.92
N ILE A 159 16.56 4.23 4.59
CA ILE A 159 15.40 4.17 5.50
C ILE A 159 14.15 3.72 4.73
N GLU A 160 13.86 4.35 3.59
CA GLU A 160 12.74 3.93 2.72
C GLU A 160 12.89 2.46 2.31
N THR A 161 14.10 2.05 1.88
CA THR A 161 14.40 0.65 1.53
C THR A 161 14.13 -0.32 2.70
N ILE A 162 14.51 0.03 3.93
CA ILE A 162 14.24 -0.76 5.14
C ILE A 162 12.73 -0.95 5.32
N PHE A 163 11.94 0.11 5.15
CA PHE A 163 10.49 0.02 5.24
C PHE A 163 9.88 -0.79 4.10
N GLU A 164 10.37 -0.64 2.85
CA GLU A 164 9.88 -1.38 1.67
C GLU A 164 10.10 -2.87 1.87
N GLN A 165 11.29 -3.27 2.34
CA GLN A 165 11.59 -4.66 2.63
C GLN A 165 10.89 -5.20 3.89
N ASN A 166 10.45 -4.33 4.80
CA ASN A 166 9.66 -4.70 5.98
C ASN A 166 8.15 -4.76 5.72
N ILE A 167 7.70 -4.55 4.48
CA ILE A 167 6.31 -4.82 4.10
C ILE A 167 6.06 -6.32 4.28
N PRO A 168 5.05 -6.74 5.07
CA PRO A 168 4.76 -8.16 5.28
C PRO A 168 4.44 -8.87 3.96
N GLU A 169 4.95 -10.09 3.81
CA GLU A 169 4.54 -10.96 2.71
C GLU A 169 3.04 -11.26 2.76
N LEU A 170 2.43 -11.42 1.58
CA LEU A 170 1.04 -11.87 1.50
C LEU A 170 0.91 -13.28 2.08
N LYS A 171 0.07 -13.42 3.10
CA LYS A 171 -0.30 -14.71 3.65
C LYS A 171 -1.75 -15.01 3.35
N TYR A 172 -2.03 -16.20 2.85
CA TYR A 172 -3.40 -16.62 2.55
C TYR A 172 -3.98 -17.40 3.72
N ASN A 173 -5.27 -17.22 3.96
CA ASN A 173 -5.97 -17.93 5.02
C ASN A 173 -6.14 -19.42 4.68
N GLU A 174 -6.09 -20.28 5.69
CA GLU A 174 -6.22 -21.73 5.55
C GLU A 174 -7.27 -22.31 6.50
N ILE A 175 -7.94 -23.39 6.08
CA ILE A 175 -8.90 -24.13 6.90
C ILE A 175 -8.47 -25.60 7.00
N THR A 176 -8.34 -26.07 8.23
CA THR A 176 -8.09 -27.48 8.56
C THR A 176 -9.22 -28.03 9.43
N ILE A 177 -9.54 -29.33 9.27
CA ILE A 177 -10.53 -30.04 10.10
C ILE A 177 -9.84 -31.25 10.73
N VAL A 178 -9.90 -31.36 12.05
CA VAL A 178 -9.29 -32.47 12.82
C VAL A 178 -10.27 -33.09 13.79
N THR A 179 -10.08 -34.37 14.12
CA THR A 179 -10.74 -35.01 15.27
C THR A 179 -9.73 -35.07 16.42
N ASP A 180 -9.86 -34.21 17.42
CA ASP A 180 -8.91 -34.17 18.56
C ASP A 180 -9.52 -33.49 19.81
N ASP A 181 -8.74 -33.42 20.88
CA ASP A 181 -8.99 -32.65 22.09
C ASP A 181 -8.38 -31.25 21.95
N ILE A 182 -9.23 -30.22 21.85
CA ILE A 182 -8.82 -28.82 21.64
C ILE A 182 -7.83 -28.32 22.69
N THR A 183 -7.86 -28.86 23.92
CA THR A 183 -6.96 -28.44 25.01
C THR A 183 -5.51 -28.87 24.80
N LYS A 184 -5.24 -29.76 23.83
CA LYS A 184 -3.91 -30.34 23.55
C LYS A 184 -3.27 -29.84 22.27
N LEU A 185 -3.99 -29.04 21.48
CA LEU A 185 -3.52 -28.52 20.21
C LEU A 185 -2.34 -27.57 20.39
N ASP A 186 -1.43 -27.62 19.43
CA ASP A 186 -0.29 -26.73 19.30
C ASP A 186 -0.69 -25.61 18.35
N THR A 187 -1.34 -24.59 18.88
CA THR A 187 -1.84 -23.42 18.17
C THR A 187 -1.81 -22.22 19.10
N THR A 188 -1.65 -21.02 18.59
CA THR A 188 -1.55 -19.79 19.37
C THR A 188 -2.83 -19.50 20.16
N CYS A 189 -4.00 -19.78 19.59
CA CYS A 189 -5.28 -19.47 20.22
C CYS A 189 -6.30 -20.61 20.08
N ILE A 190 -7.01 -20.92 21.15
CA ILE A 190 -8.19 -21.78 21.10
C ILE A 190 -9.46 -21.01 21.45
N VAL A 191 -10.58 -21.42 20.90
CA VAL A 191 -11.89 -20.82 21.19
C VAL A 191 -12.65 -21.67 22.19
N ASN A 192 -13.18 -21.03 23.22
CA ASN A 192 -14.07 -21.64 24.20
C ASN A 192 -15.54 -21.35 23.83
N ALA A 193 -16.35 -22.40 23.72
CA ALA A 193 -17.80 -22.29 23.65
C ALA A 193 -18.37 -22.08 25.08
N ALA A 194 -18.28 -20.84 25.54
CA ALA A 194 -18.59 -20.43 26.90
C ALA A 194 -20.09 -20.14 27.10
N ASN A 195 -20.45 -19.81 28.34
CA ASN A 195 -21.75 -19.26 28.71
C ASN A 195 -21.62 -17.79 29.13
N ASN A 196 -22.73 -17.05 29.26
CA ASN A 196 -22.74 -15.61 29.53
C ASN A 196 -21.93 -15.17 30.77
N THR A 197 -21.71 -16.06 31.74
CA THR A 197 -20.95 -15.72 32.95
C THR A 197 -19.44 -15.75 32.75
N LEU A 198 -18.94 -16.50 31.75
CA LEU A 198 -17.53 -16.85 31.55
C LEU A 198 -16.89 -17.63 32.71
N LEU A 199 -17.66 -18.09 33.71
CA LEU A 199 -17.15 -18.74 34.92
C LEU A 199 -17.01 -20.27 34.80
N GLY A 200 -16.85 -20.76 33.57
CA GLY A 200 -16.78 -22.18 33.25
C GLY A 200 -18.14 -22.89 33.25
N GLY A 201 -18.09 -24.20 33.01
CA GLY A 201 -19.28 -25.03 32.81
C GLY A 201 -18.93 -26.50 32.56
N GLY A 202 -19.81 -27.21 31.84
CA GLY A 202 -19.56 -28.56 31.36
C GLY A 202 -19.05 -28.60 29.92
N GLY A 203 -18.79 -29.80 29.39
CA GLY A 203 -18.36 -29.97 28.00
C GLY A 203 -16.97 -29.38 27.73
N VAL A 204 -16.79 -28.72 26.58
CA VAL A 204 -15.51 -28.13 26.18
C VAL A 204 -15.06 -27.00 27.10
N ASP A 205 -16.01 -26.21 27.64
CA ASP A 205 -15.74 -25.12 28.57
C ASP A 205 -15.09 -25.64 29.86
N GLY A 206 -15.68 -26.68 30.45
CA GLY A 206 -15.11 -27.36 31.62
C GLY A 206 -13.73 -27.99 31.35
N ALA A 207 -13.53 -28.55 30.15
CA ALA A 207 -12.24 -29.11 29.75
C ALA A 207 -11.15 -28.02 29.64
N ILE A 208 -11.48 -26.87 29.03
CA ILE A 208 -10.57 -25.72 28.90
C ILE A 208 -10.21 -25.16 30.27
N HIS A 209 -11.19 -24.92 31.16
CA HIS A 209 -10.91 -24.45 32.52
C HIS A 209 -10.06 -25.45 33.32
N SER A 210 -10.33 -26.75 33.19
CA SER A 210 -9.51 -27.77 33.84
C SER A 210 -8.10 -27.85 33.29
N GLY A 211 -7.90 -27.62 31.98
CA GLY A 211 -6.60 -27.65 31.32
C GLY A 211 -5.77 -26.40 31.58
N ALA A 212 -6.39 -25.21 31.60
CA ALA A 212 -5.72 -23.94 31.84
C ALA A 212 -5.35 -23.72 33.31
N GLY A 213 -6.12 -24.26 34.25
CA GLY A 213 -5.92 -24.05 35.68
C GLY A 213 -6.80 -22.92 36.27
N PRO A 214 -6.75 -22.73 37.60
CA PRO A 214 -7.62 -21.78 38.31
C PRO A 214 -7.39 -20.32 37.93
N GLU A 215 -6.23 -19.97 37.37
CA GLU A 215 -5.86 -18.63 36.96
C GLU A 215 -6.77 -18.10 35.83
N LEU A 216 -7.17 -18.98 34.90
CA LEU A 216 -8.12 -18.63 33.84
C LEU A 216 -9.45 -18.13 34.41
N LEU A 217 -9.95 -18.79 35.46
CA LEU A 217 -11.21 -18.38 36.09
C LEU A 217 -11.09 -17.00 36.73
N LEU A 218 -9.94 -16.66 37.33
CA LEU A 218 -9.70 -15.35 37.93
C LEU A 218 -9.68 -14.24 36.89
N GLU A 219 -9.07 -14.47 35.73
CA GLU A 219 -9.10 -13.52 34.62
C GLU A 219 -10.51 -13.38 34.04
N CYS A 220 -11.24 -14.48 33.84
CA CYS A 220 -12.63 -14.45 33.39
C CYS A 220 -13.54 -13.64 34.32
N GLN A 221 -13.33 -13.69 35.64
CA GLN A 221 -14.09 -12.89 36.61
C GLN A 221 -13.91 -11.39 36.40
N ALA A 222 -12.72 -10.95 35.96
CA ALA A 222 -12.43 -9.55 35.67
C ALA A 222 -13.10 -9.04 34.39
N LEU A 223 -13.50 -9.93 33.48
CA LEU A 223 -14.11 -9.57 32.20
C LEU A 223 -15.59 -9.17 32.30
N GLY A 224 -16.28 -9.50 33.39
CA GLY A 224 -17.69 -9.11 33.59
C GLY A 224 -18.71 -9.83 32.70
N GLY A 225 -18.44 -11.08 32.31
CA GLY A 225 -19.33 -11.89 31.46
C GLY A 225 -19.19 -11.59 29.96
N CYS A 226 -20.03 -12.20 29.12
CA CYS A 226 -20.03 -11.99 27.67
C CYS A 226 -21.45 -12.16 27.10
N GLU A 227 -21.82 -11.34 26.13
CA GLU A 227 -23.13 -11.41 25.47
C GLU A 227 -23.14 -12.48 24.37
N THR A 228 -24.33 -12.98 24.04
CA THR A 228 -24.49 -13.97 22.96
C THR A 228 -24.02 -13.38 21.62
N GLY A 229 -23.15 -14.09 20.91
CA GLY A 229 -22.55 -13.60 19.66
C GLY A 229 -21.25 -12.81 19.83
N GLU A 230 -20.95 -12.35 21.06
CA GLU A 230 -19.71 -11.61 21.35
C GLU A 230 -18.57 -12.54 21.77
N ALA A 231 -17.35 -11.99 21.82
CA ALA A 231 -16.14 -12.71 22.19
C ALA A 231 -15.22 -11.86 23.08
N LYS A 232 -14.49 -12.51 23.99
CA LYS A 232 -13.46 -11.89 24.86
C LYS A 232 -12.23 -12.78 24.95
N ILE A 233 -11.04 -12.19 25.08
CA ILE A 233 -9.76 -12.91 25.09
C ILE A 233 -9.15 -12.93 26.49
N THR A 234 -8.49 -14.03 26.84
CA THR A 234 -7.70 -14.26 28.06
C THR A 234 -6.40 -14.98 27.70
N LYS A 235 -5.49 -15.13 28.66
CA LYS A 235 -4.30 -16.00 28.50
C LYS A 235 -4.68 -17.48 28.58
N GLY A 236 -3.87 -18.34 27.96
CA GLY A 236 -4.04 -19.80 27.99
C GLY A 236 -3.50 -20.51 29.23
N TYR A 237 -2.65 -19.84 30.02
CA TYR A 237 -2.08 -20.38 31.27
C TYR A 237 -1.36 -21.73 31.08
N ASN A 238 -1.88 -22.82 31.67
CA ASN A 238 -1.28 -24.15 31.57
C ASN A 238 -1.61 -24.88 30.26
N LEU A 239 -2.43 -24.28 29.38
CA LEU A 239 -2.64 -24.80 28.03
C LEU A 239 -1.38 -24.61 27.18
N LYS A 240 -1.27 -25.39 26.10
CA LYS A 240 -0.25 -25.14 25.08
C LYS A 240 -0.51 -23.85 24.29
N ALA A 241 -1.78 -23.49 24.13
CA ALA A 241 -2.17 -22.26 23.47
C ALA A 241 -1.84 -21.06 24.36
N ASP A 242 -1.36 -19.99 23.74
CA ASP A 242 -1.01 -18.74 24.43
C ASP A 242 -2.26 -17.99 24.89
N TYR A 243 -3.37 -18.13 24.17
CA TYR A 243 -4.62 -17.42 24.40
C TYR A 243 -5.87 -18.31 24.34
N VAL A 244 -6.91 -17.88 25.04
CA VAL A 244 -8.27 -18.42 24.92
C VAL A 244 -9.22 -17.29 24.54
N ILE A 245 -9.94 -17.45 23.43
CA ILE A 245 -11.05 -16.57 23.08
C ILE A 245 -12.35 -17.23 23.53
N HIS A 246 -13.05 -16.60 24.45
CA HIS A 246 -14.34 -17.04 24.98
C HIS A 246 -15.46 -16.38 24.21
N THR A 247 -16.28 -17.18 23.52
CA THR A 247 -17.48 -16.69 22.83
C THR A 247 -18.72 -17.43 23.29
N VAL A 248 -19.86 -16.74 23.27
CA VAL A 248 -21.11 -17.28 23.78
C VAL A 248 -22.08 -17.55 22.64
N GLY A 249 -22.23 -18.83 22.31
CA GLY A 249 -23.15 -19.28 21.28
C GLY A 249 -24.62 -19.14 21.69
N PRO A 250 -25.56 -19.07 20.73
CA PRO A 250 -26.99 -19.06 21.03
C PRO A 250 -27.45 -20.42 21.55
N VAL A 251 -28.43 -20.39 22.46
CA VAL A 251 -29.26 -21.54 22.79
C VAL A 251 -30.26 -21.75 21.65
N TYR A 252 -30.22 -22.91 21.00
CA TYR A 252 -30.97 -23.15 19.78
C TYR A 252 -32.48 -23.18 20.03
N SER A 253 -33.20 -22.29 19.36
CA SER A 253 -34.66 -22.17 19.36
C SER A 253 -35.27 -22.40 17.97
N GLY A 254 -34.44 -22.35 16.92
CA GLY A 254 -34.85 -22.40 15.52
C GLY A 254 -35.22 -21.02 14.94
N ALA A 255 -34.96 -19.94 15.68
CA ALA A 255 -35.19 -18.57 15.21
C ALA A 255 -34.09 -18.12 14.24
N GLU A 256 -34.42 -17.19 13.34
CA GLU A 256 -33.44 -16.61 12.40
C GLU A 256 -32.25 -15.94 13.14
N ASN A 257 -32.53 -15.34 14.30
CA ASN A 257 -31.50 -14.72 15.12
C ASN A 257 -30.46 -15.72 15.65
N ASP A 258 -30.81 -17.01 15.81
CA ASP A 258 -29.85 -18.02 16.26
C ASP A 258 -28.73 -18.19 15.22
N ALA A 259 -29.06 -18.18 13.93
CA ALA A 259 -28.06 -18.28 12.88
C ALA A 259 -27.15 -17.04 12.83
N LYS A 260 -27.72 -15.85 13.07
CA LYS A 260 -26.97 -14.59 13.15
C LYS A 260 -26.00 -14.60 14.33
N MET A 261 -26.47 -14.92 15.53
CA MET A 261 -25.62 -14.95 16.73
C MET A 261 -24.52 -16.00 16.63
N LEU A 262 -24.81 -17.18 16.06
CA LEU A 262 -23.79 -18.21 15.84
C LEU A 262 -22.73 -17.72 14.84
N ARG A 263 -23.11 -17.02 13.76
CA ARG A 263 -22.17 -16.40 12.83
C ARG A 263 -21.27 -15.39 13.54
N HIS A 264 -21.85 -14.53 14.38
CA HIS A 264 -21.13 -13.51 15.15
C HIS A 264 -20.07 -14.13 16.06
N CYS A 265 -20.36 -15.29 16.67
CA CYS A 265 -19.37 -16.01 17.49
C CYS A 265 -18.07 -16.30 16.71
N TYR A 266 -18.20 -16.83 15.49
CA TYR A 266 -17.03 -17.13 14.65
C TYR A 266 -16.36 -15.85 14.15
N TRP A 267 -17.14 -14.89 13.63
CA TRP A 267 -16.61 -13.62 13.10
C TRP A 267 -15.87 -12.83 14.18
N ASN A 268 -16.50 -12.57 15.32
CA ASN A 268 -15.92 -11.77 16.40
C ASN A 268 -14.72 -12.47 17.04
N SER A 269 -14.68 -13.80 17.07
CA SER A 269 -13.49 -14.53 17.53
C SER A 269 -12.31 -14.38 16.55
N LEU A 270 -12.57 -14.46 15.24
CA LEU A 270 -11.54 -14.24 14.21
C LEU A 270 -11.06 -12.79 14.21
N GLU A 271 -11.98 -11.84 14.36
CA GLU A 271 -11.65 -10.42 14.44
C GLU A 271 -10.82 -10.09 15.68
N LEU A 272 -11.19 -10.65 16.84
CA LEU A 272 -10.42 -10.46 18.06
C LEU A 272 -9.03 -11.09 17.97
N ALA A 273 -8.89 -12.24 17.29
CA ALA A 273 -7.57 -12.81 16.99
C ALA A 273 -6.75 -11.86 16.09
N ARG A 274 -7.36 -11.30 15.05
CA ARG A 274 -6.73 -10.32 14.15
C ARG A 274 -6.27 -9.06 14.87
N GLU A 275 -7.08 -8.54 15.78
CA GLU A 275 -6.79 -7.35 16.57
C GLU A 275 -5.63 -7.53 17.57
N ASN A 276 -5.30 -8.79 17.89
CA ASN A 276 -4.22 -9.20 18.79
C ASN A 276 -3.04 -9.87 18.04
N ASP A 277 -2.94 -9.69 16.72
CA ASP A 277 -1.87 -10.23 15.87
C ASP A 277 -1.68 -11.76 15.98
N ILE A 278 -2.79 -12.49 16.15
CA ILE A 278 -2.83 -13.95 16.22
C ILE A 278 -3.10 -14.52 14.82
N TYR A 279 -2.27 -15.47 14.38
CA TYR A 279 -2.35 -16.08 13.04
C TYR A 279 -2.81 -17.54 13.02
N SER A 280 -2.93 -18.22 14.18
CA SER A 280 -3.48 -19.57 14.26
C SER A 280 -4.55 -19.68 15.35
N ILE A 281 -5.72 -20.20 14.98
CA ILE A 281 -6.89 -20.28 15.86
C ILE A 281 -7.66 -21.59 15.67
N ALA A 282 -8.03 -22.23 16.77
CA ALA A 282 -8.83 -23.46 16.76
C ALA A 282 -10.24 -23.26 17.34
N PHE A 283 -11.26 -23.72 16.60
CA PHE A 283 -12.66 -23.65 16.99
C PHE A 283 -13.24 -25.03 17.35
N PRO A 284 -13.98 -25.15 18.46
CA PRO A 284 -14.86 -26.29 18.70
C PRO A 284 -16.16 -26.14 17.90
N ALA A 285 -17.01 -27.17 17.89
CA ALA A 285 -18.36 -27.07 17.34
C ALA A 285 -19.30 -26.26 18.27
N ILE A 286 -19.25 -24.92 18.16
CA ILE A 286 -20.00 -23.98 19.02
C ILE A 286 -21.51 -24.27 18.95
N SER A 287 -22.17 -24.23 20.11
CA SER A 287 -23.60 -24.50 20.33
C SER A 287 -24.14 -25.91 20.02
N THR A 288 -23.35 -26.84 19.49
CA THR A 288 -23.88 -28.17 19.10
C THR A 288 -23.96 -29.18 20.25
N GLY A 289 -23.49 -28.80 21.44
CA GLY A 289 -23.58 -29.60 22.67
C GLY A 289 -24.82 -29.24 23.49
N ALA A 290 -24.61 -28.74 24.71
CA ALA A 290 -25.68 -28.40 25.65
C ALA A 290 -26.69 -27.37 25.11
N TYR A 291 -26.29 -26.52 24.16
CA TYR A 291 -27.15 -25.52 23.53
C TYR A 291 -27.97 -26.05 22.34
N GLY A 292 -27.79 -27.32 21.95
CA GLY A 292 -28.73 -28.06 21.11
C GLY A 292 -28.78 -27.69 19.63
N TYR A 293 -27.83 -26.90 19.11
CA TYR A 293 -27.82 -26.51 17.70
C TYR A 293 -27.58 -27.74 16.81
N PRO A 294 -28.41 -27.99 15.76
CA PRO A 294 -28.21 -29.12 14.86
C PRO A 294 -26.83 -29.06 14.18
N VAL A 295 -26.01 -30.10 14.38
CA VAL A 295 -24.60 -30.15 13.91
C VAL A 295 -24.46 -29.76 12.44
N LYS A 296 -25.32 -30.28 11.55
CA LYS A 296 -25.28 -30.01 10.11
C LYS A 296 -25.59 -28.54 9.76
N GLU A 297 -26.45 -27.88 10.52
CA GLU A 297 -26.81 -26.48 10.30
C GLU A 297 -25.74 -25.55 10.88
N ALA A 298 -25.30 -25.83 12.11
CA ALA A 298 -24.21 -25.12 12.77
C ALA A 298 -22.90 -25.18 11.94
N THR A 299 -22.55 -26.34 11.41
CA THR A 299 -21.36 -26.54 10.55
C THR A 299 -21.40 -25.65 9.30
N LYS A 300 -22.57 -25.50 8.67
CA LYS A 300 -22.72 -24.60 7.51
C LYS A 300 -22.50 -23.15 7.92
N ILE A 301 -23.01 -22.74 9.08
CA ILE A 301 -22.85 -21.37 9.58
C ILE A 301 -21.38 -21.12 9.91
N ALA A 302 -20.74 -22.02 10.65
CA ALA A 302 -19.34 -21.95 11.04
C ALA A 302 -18.40 -21.77 9.83
N LEU A 303 -18.52 -22.67 8.84
CA LEU A 303 -17.69 -22.63 7.65
C LEU A 303 -17.97 -21.40 6.79
N ASN A 304 -19.24 -21.03 6.56
CA ASN A 304 -19.54 -19.82 5.76
C ASN A 304 -19.08 -18.54 6.48
N ALA A 305 -19.27 -18.41 7.79
CA ALA A 305 -18.81 -17.27 8.56
C ALA A 305 -17.28 -17.11 8.45
N THR A 306 -16.56 -18.23 8.55
CA THR A 306 -15.10 -18.27 8.41
C THR A 306 -14.66 -17.90 7.00
N PHE A 307 -15.28 -18.47 5.97
CA PHE A 307 -14.97 -18.11 4.58
C PHE A 307 -15.30 -16.64 4.27
N ASP A 308 -16.43 -16.12 4.74
CA ASP A 308 -16.80 -14.73 4.55
C ASP A 308 -15.78 -13.81 5.24
N TRP A 309 -15.35 -14.13 6.45
CA TRP A 309 -14.30 -13.37 7.16
C TRP A 309 -12.97 -13.44 6.42
N MET A 310 -12.59 -14.62 5.89
CA MET A 310 -11.37 -14.81 5.10
C MET A 310 -11.39 -14.07 3.77
N ASP A 311 -12.56 -13.97 3.11
CA ASP A 311 -12.72 -13.20 1.88
C ASP A 311 -12.55 -11.70 2.14
N VAL A 312 -13.05 -11.23 3.28
CA VAL A 312 -12.90 -9.84 3.73
C VAL A 312 -11.46 -9.55 4.20
N ASN A 313 -10.78 -10.53 4.76
CA ASN A 313 -9.39 -10.44 5.27
C ASN A 313 -8.43 -11.30 4.42
N LEU A 314 -8.48 -11.12 3.10
CA LEU A 314 -7.87 -12.03 2.11
C LEU A 314 -6.40 -12.38 2.36
N PHE A 315 -5.62 -11.38 2.80
CA PHE A 315 -4.15 -11.49 2.95
C PHE A 315 -3.67 -11.52 4.40
N TYR A 316 -4.58 -11.75 5.37
CA TYR A 316 -4.18 -11.80 6.77
C TYR A 316 -3.37 -13.07 7.11
N GLY A 317 -3.69 -14.21 6.49
CA GLY A 317 -2.97 -15.46 6.73
C GLY A 317 -3.42 -16.23 7.97
N MET A 318 -4.71 -16.20 8.29
CA MET A 318 -5.27 -16.95 9.42
C MET A 318 -5.31 -18.44 9.12
N GLU A 319 -4.67 -19.24 9.96
CA GLU A 319 -4.80 -20.70 10.01
C GLU A 319 -5.96 -21.08 10.95
N VAL A 320 -7.09 -21.49 10.38
CA VAL A 320 -8.29 -21.86 11.14
C VAL A 320 -8.43 -23.37 11.23
N THR A 321 -8.41 -23.91 12.45
CA THR A 321 -8.60 -25.34 12.70
C THR A 321 -9.97 -25.61 13.34
N PHE A 322 -10.83 -26.38 12.68
CA PHE A 322 -12.06 -26.89 13.27
C PHE A 322 -11.81 -28.21 13.98
N VAL A 323 -11.96 -28.21 15.31
CA VAL A 323 -11.69 -29.35 16.19
C VAL A 323 -12.99 -30.07 16.49
N CYS A 324 -13.18 -31.21 15.86
CA CYS A 324 -14.33 -32.07 16.04
C CYS A 324 -14.08 -33.05 17.18
N PHE A 325 -15.05 -33.21 18.09
CA PHE A 325 -14.92 -34.14 19.21
C PHE A 325 -14.94 -35.63 18.78
N ASN A 326 -15.54 -35.93 17.63
CA ASN A 326 -15.65 -37.29 17.10
C ASN A 326 -15.68 -37.31 15.56
N ASP A 327 -15.46 -38.50 15.00
CA ASP A 327 -15.39 -38.71 13.55
C ASP A 327 -16.72 -38.44 12.83
N GLU A 328 -17.86 -38.60 13.52
CA GLU A 328 -19.17 -38.30 12.95
C GLU A 328 -19.31 -36.80 12.67
N THR A 329 -18.89 -35.96 13.61
CA THR A 329 -18.89 -34.50 13.46
C THR A 329 -17.86 -34.09 12.40
N ALA A 330 -16.65 -34.66 12.44
CA ALA A 330 -15.60 -34.41 11.45
C ALA A 330 -16.06 -34.73 10.03
N LYS A 331 -16.83 -35.81 9.84
CA LYS A 331 -17.43 -36.16 8.56
C LYS A 331 -18.41 -35.09 8.07
N VAL A 332 -19.25 -34.55 8.95
CA VAL A 332 -20.19 -33.47 8.60
C VAL A 332 -19.45 -32.21 8.17
N TYR A 333 -18.37 -31.84 8.88
CA TYR A 333 -17.49 -30.72 8.49
C TYR A 333 -16.85 -30.94 7.12
N ASN A 334 -16.24 -32.11 6.91
CA ASN A 334 -15.58 -32.45 5.65
C ASN A 334 -16.55 -32.46 4.45
N ASP A 335 -17.74 -33.06 4.62
CA ASP A 335 -18.75 -33.10 3.56
C ASP A 335 -19.28 -31.69 3.24
N THR A 336 -19.44 -30.84 4.26
CA THR A 336 -19.88 -29.45 4.10
C THR A 336 -18.81 -28.59 3.43
N LEU A 337 -17.53 -28.72 3.84
CA LEU A 337 -16.40 -28.02 3.23
C LEU A 337 -16.29 -28.35 1.74
N LYS A 338 -16.35 -29.63 1.37
CA LYS A 338 -16.38 -30.07 -0.04
C LYS A 338 -17.53 -29.46 -0.83
N ALA A 339 -18.71 -29.37 -0.22
CA ALA A 339 -19.87 -28.75 -0.87
C ALA A 339 -19.69 -27.24 -1.08
N ILE A 340 -19.09 -26.54 -0.11
CA ILE A 340 -18.77 -25.11 -0.22
C ILE A 340 -17.72 -24.86 -1.30
N HIS A 341 -16.61 -25.61 -1.31
CA HIS A 341 -15.58 -25.50 -2.36
C HIS A 341 -16.18 -25.69 -3.76
N LYS A 342 -16.97 -26.75 -3.96
CA LYS A 342 -17.66 -27.00 -5.23
C LYS A 342 -18.62 -25.87 -5.63
N LYS A 343 -19.25 -25.20 -4.68
CA LYS A 343 -20.11 -24.03 -4.93
C LYS A 343 -19.26 -22.83 -5.34
N ARG A 344 -18.18 -22.55 -4.61
CA ARG A 344 -17.28 -21.40 -4.82
C ARG A 344 -16.53 -21.49 -6.14
N GLU A 345 -16.08 -22.68 -6.55
CA GLU A 345 -15.49 -22.92 -7.88
C GLU A 345 -16.44 -22.55 -9.03
N LYS A 346 -17.73 -22.84 -8.87
CA LYS A 346 -18.76 -22.52 -9.89
C LYS A 346 -19.13 -21.04 -9.93
N THR A 347 -18.88 -20.29 -8.86
CA THR A 347 -19.24 -18.87 -8.73
C THR A 347 -18.04 -17.92 -8.81
N LYS A 348 -16.84 -18.43 -9.10
CA LYS A 348 -15.57 -17.66 -9.12
C LYS A 348 -15.55 -16.49 -10.12
N TYR A 349 -16.47 -16.48 -11.08
CA TYR A 349 -16.70 -15.36 -12.00
C TYR A 349 -18.14 -14.87 -11.85
N PRO A 350 -18.41 -13.80 -11.08
CA PRO A 350 -19.74 -13.24 -11.06
C PRO A 350 -20.11 -12.79 -12.48
N SER A 351 -21.21 -13.33 -13.00
CA SER A 351 -21.88 -12.76 -14.16
C SER A 351 -22.20 -11.30 -13.85
N LYS A 352 -21.78 -10.36 -14.72
CA LYS A 352 -22.05 -8.90 -14.67
C LYS A 352 -22.94 -8.50 -13.50
N VAL A 353 -22.35 -7.93 -12.44
CA VAL A 353 -23.11 -7.39 -11.31
C VAL A 353 -24.12 -6.40 -11.88
N LYS A 354 -25.41 -6.75 -11.80
CA LYS A 354 -26.47 -5.88 -12.29
C LYS A 354 -26.49 -4.62 -11.44
N TYR A 355 -26.77 -3.49 -12.09
CA TYR A 355 -27.04 -2.25 -11.38
C TYR A 355 -28.17 -2.47 -10.36
N ASP A 356 -27.87 -2.25 -9.08
CA ASP A 356 -28.82 -2.27 -7.98
C ASP A 356 -28.82 -0.88 -7.32
N GLY A 357 -29.78 -0.04 -7.70
CA GLY A 357 -29.92 1.28 -7.09
C GLY A 357 -30.32 1.24 -5.61
N SER A 358 -30.75 0.09 -5.08
CA SER A 358 -31.13 -0.04 -3.68
C SER A 358 -29.90 -0.12 -2.76
N VAL A 359 -28.85 -0.84 -3.16
CA VAL A 359 -27.63 -0.95 -2.34
C VAL A 359 -26.93 0.39 -2.18
N ILE A 360 -26.87 1.19 -3.27
CA ILE A 360 -26.29 2.54 -3.24
C ILE A 360 -27.04 3.44 -2.27
N LYS A 361 -28.38 3.46 -2.33
CA LYS A 361 -29.20 4.29 -1.42
C LYS A 361 -29.01 3.89 0.04
N ARG A 362 -28.93 2.58 0.33
CA ARG A 362 -28.66 2.10 1.68
C ARG A 362 -27.27 2.49 2.16
N ALA A 363 -26.25 2.41 1.29
CA ALA A 363 -24.89 2.83 1.60
C ALA A 363 -24.81 4.34 1.88
N MET A 364 -25.51 5.17 1.07
CA MET A 364 -25.61 6.61 1.33
C MET A 364 -26.23 6.91 2.69
N GLN A 365 -27.38 6.30 3.01
CA GLN A 365 -28.03 6.51 4.29
C GLN A 365 -27.13 6.08 5.44
N PHE A 366 -26.51 4.91 5.34
CA PHE A 366 -25.59 4.40 6.36
C PHE A 366 -24.39 5.32 6.57
N ALA A 367 -23.76 5.81 5.49
CA ALA A 367 -22.62 6.73 5.61
C ALA A 367 -23.02 8.10 6.18
N ILE A 368 -24.21 8.62 5.83
CA ILE A 368 -24.74 9.86 6.42
C ILE A 368 -24.98 9.68 7.91
N ASP A 369 -25.61 8.57 8.32
CA ASP A 369 -25.88 8.28 9.72
C ASP A 369 -24.57 8.04 10.50
N CYS A 370 -23.57 7.43 9.84
CA CYS A 370 -22.25 7.17 10.41
C CYS A 370 -21.43 8.45 10.62
N HIS A 371 -21.34 9.33 9.63
CA HIS A 371 -20.56 10.56 9.75
C HIS A 371 -21.32 11.69 10.47
N GLY A 372 -22.65 11.65 10.53
CA GLY A 372 -23.46 12.64 11.27
C GLY A 372 -23.09 14.10 10.95
N ASP A 373 -22.69 14.84 11.98
CA ASP A 373 -22.23 16.24 11.90
C ASP A 373 -20.70 16.38 11.77
N ASP A 374 -19.97 15.30 11.48
CA ASP A 374 -18.51 15.32 11.34
C ASP A 374 -18.07 16.29 10.24
N MET A 375 -17.04 17.08 10.54
CA MET A 375 -16.46 18.07 9.64
C MET A 375 -15.03 17.69 9.27
N ARG A 376 -14.59 18.08 8.07
CA ARG A 376 -13.20 17.95 7.64
C ARG A 376 -12.29 18.80 8.53
N LYS A 377 -11.12 18.26 8.87
CA LYS A 377 -10.15 18.88 9.78
C LYS A 377 -9.76 20.29 9.28
N GLY A 378 -10.07 21.31 10.08
CA GLY A 378 -9.65 22.69 9.82
C GLY A 378 -10.53 23.50 8.85
N VAL A 379 -11.68 22.99 8.40
CA VAL A 379 -12.65 23.72 7.56
C VAL A 379 -14.10 23.36 7.90
N GLU A 380 -15.04 24.27 7.61
CA GLU A 380 -16.49 24.03 7.76
C GLU A 380 -17.08 23.26 6.55
N ARG A 381 -16.48 22.12 6.21
CA ARG A 381 -16.98 21.21 5.16
C ARG A 381 -17.42 19.88 5.79
N PRO A 382 -18.66 19.39 5.56
CA PRO A 382 -19.09 18.09 6.05
C PRO A 382 -18.26 16.94 5.49
N TYR A 383 -17.89 15.98 6.35
CA TYR A 383 -17.03 14.84 5.97
C TYR A 383 -17.64 14.02 4.82
N ILE A 384 -18.97 13.84 4.84
CA ILE A 384 -19.72 13.04 3.85
C ILE A 384 -19.54 13.50 2.40
N THR A 385 -19.10 14.74 2.17
CA THR A 385 -18.91 15.27 0.81
C THR A 385 -17.85 14.48 0.01
N GLN A 386 -16.74 14.07 0.65
CA GLN A 386 -15.67 13.32 -0.01
C GLN A 386 -16.13 11.91 -0.44
N PRO A 387 -16.74 11.05 0.42
CA PRO A 387 -17.28 9.76 -0.03
C PRO A 387 -18.33 9.87 -1.16
N MET A 388 -19.15 10.93 -1.16
CA MET A 388 -20.11 11.16 -2.25
C MET A 388 -19.41 11.50 -3.56
N GLU A 389 -18.34 12.30 -3.52
CA GLU A 389 -17.51 12.59 -4.69
C GLU A 389 -16.79 11.34 -5.20
N THR A 390 -16.23 10.51 -4.32
CA THR A 390 -15.64 9.20 -4.68
C THR A 390 -16.63 8.35 -5.47
N MET A 391 -17.88 8.25 -5.03
CA MET A 391 -18.93 7.53 -5.76
C MET A 391 -19.22 8.15 -7.14
N LEU A 392 -19.23 9.48 -7.28
CA LEU A 392 -19.43 10.14 -8.57
C LEU A 392 -18.30 9.85 -9.55
N ILE A 393 -17.05 9.81 -9.05
CA ILE A 393 -15.88 9.46 -9.86
C ILE A 393 -15.93 7.99 -10.28
N LEU A 394 -16.23 7.07 -9.36
CA LEU A 394 -16.44 5.65 -9.68
C LEU A 394 -17.53 5.44 -10.74
N SER A 395 -18.64 6.16 -10.65
CA SER A 395 -19.71 6.11 -11.65
C SER A 395 -19.22 6.55 -13.04
N ARG A 396 -18.33 7.54 -13.12
CA ARG A 396 -17.72 7.98 -14.38
C ARG A 396 -16.81 6.91 -14.99
N MET A 397 -16.15 6.13 -14.15
CA MET A 397 -15.34 4.97 -14.55
C MET A 397 -16.17 3.70 -14.78
N ASN A 398 -17.50 3.82 -14.89
CA ASN A 398 -18.42 2.72 -15.15
C ASN A 398 -18.34 1.57 -14.11
N ALA A 399 -18.05 1.93 -12.85
CA ALA A 399 -18.02 1.00 -11.73
C ALA A 399 -19.39 0.32 -11.49
N ASP A 400 -19.37 -0.91 -10.96
CA ASP A 400 -20.58 -1.61 -10.57
C ASP A 400 -21.19 -1.06 -9.26
N SER A 401 -22.44 -1.44 -8.95
CA SER A 401 -23.17 -0.93 -7.79
C SER A 401 -22.51 -1.25 -6.45
N ASN A 402 -21.84 -2.39 -6.31
CA ASN A 402 -21.15 -2.75 -5.07
C ASN A 402 -19.87 -1.93 -4.91
N LEU A 403 -19.12 -1.71 -6.00
CA LEU A 403 -17.94 -0.85 -5.97
C LEU A 403 -18.31 0.60 -5.64
N MET A 404 -19.40 1.13 -6.22
CA MET A 404 -19.91 2.46 -5.86
C MET A 404 -20.37 2.52 -4.40
N ALA A 405 -21.03 1.49 -3.90
CA ALA A 405 -21.42 1.40 -2.48
C ALA A 405 -20.19 1.35 -1.56
N ALA A 406 -19.16 0.57 -1.92
CA ALA A 406 -17.90 0.54 -1.19
C ALA A 406 -17.21 1.91 -1.18
N GLY A 407 -17.23 2.65 -2.29
CA GLY A 407 -16.72 4.02 -2.35
C GLY A 407 -17.44 5.00 -1.42
N ILE A 408 -18.73 4.80 -1.15
CA ILE A 408 -19.48 5.59 -0.16
C ILE A 408 -19.07 5.20 1.27
N LEU A 409 -18.72 3.93 1.48
CA LEU A 409 -18.50 3.33 2.81
C LEU A 409 -17.03 3.25 3.23
N HIS A 410 -16.08 3.53 2.34
CA HIS A 410 -14.65 3.23 2.54
C HIS A 410 -14.04 3.86 3.81
N ASP A 411 -14.56 5.03 4.21
CA ASP A 411 -14.11 5.77 5.40
C ASP A 411 -15.07 5.65 6.60
N THR A 412 -16.00 4.68 6.60
CA THR A 412 -16.99 4.56 7.69
C THR A 412 -16.49 3.77 8.90
N ILE A 413 -15.48 2.91 8.74
CA ILE A 413 -14.96 2.08 9.84
C ILE A 413 -14.22 2.96 10.86
N GLY A 414 -14.52 2.75 12.15
CA GLY A 414 -13.91 3.52 13.24
C GLY A 414 -14.62 4.83 13.58
N HIS A 415 -15.61 5.25 12.80
CA HIS A 415 -16.55 6.32 13.16
C HIS A 415 -17.73 5.73 13.92
N ASN A 416 -18.16 6.37 15.02
CA ASN A 416 -19.33 5.96 15.83
C ASN A 416 -19.34 4.45 16.19
N ASP A 417 -18.18 3.89 16.53
CA ASP A 417 -17.98 2.48 16.88
C ASP A 417 -18.40 1.46 15.78
N ILE A 418 -18.56 1.91 14.53
CA ILE A 418 -18.88 1.04 13.40
C ILE A 418 -17.72 0.06 13.14
N LYS A 419 -18.06 -1.23 13.14
CA LYS A 419 -17.14 -2.34 12.88
C LYS A 419 -17.36 -2.92 11.48
N LEU A 420 -16.38 -3.66 11.01
CA LEU A 420 -16.43 -4.33 9.71
C LEU A 420 -17.60 -5.34 9.61
N ILE A 421 -17.99 -5.97 10.72
CA ILE A 421 -19.15 -6.87 10.77
C ILE A 421 -20.46 -6.15 10.45
N ASP A 422 -20.60 -4.86 10.79
CA ASP A 422 -21.80 -4.07 10.52
C ASP A 422 -21.98 -3.81 9.01
N ILE A 423 -20.85 -3.59 8.33
CA ILE A 423 -20.79 -3.47 6.87
C ILE A 423 -21.14 -4.81 6.23
N TYR A 424 -20.52 -5.89 6.69
CA TYR A 424 -20.81 -7.24 6.21
C TYR A 424 -22.29 -7.62 6.36
N GLU A 425 -22.90 -7.38 7.52
CA GLU A 425 -24.30 -7.75 7.79
C GLU A 425 -25.28 -6.99 6.87
N GLN A 426 -24.98 -5.74 6.56
CA GLN A 426 -25.87 -4.90 5.76
C GLN A 426 -25.62 -4.99 4.27
N PHE A 427 -24.37 -5.21 3.84
CA PHE A 427 -23.95 -5.05 2.45
C PHE A 427 -23.32 -6.32 1.86
N GLY A 428 -22.98 -7.29 2.70
CA GLY A 428 -22.41 -8.58 2.29
C GLY A 428 -20.89 -8.55 2.08
N THR A 429 -20.34 -9.74 1.84
CA THR A 429 -18.89 -10.02 1.77
C THR A 429 -18.16 -9.15 0.74
N ASP A 430 -18.73 -8.94 -0.44
CA ASP A 430 -18.06 -8.19 -1.53
C ASP A 430 -17.81 -6.73 -1.16
N ILE A 431 -18.81 -6.04 -0.62
CA ILE A 431 -18.67 -4.63 -0.21
C ILE A 431 -17.77 -4.53 1.02
N ALA A 432 -17.93 -5.43 2.00
CA ALA A 432 -17.08 -5.45 3.19
C ALA A 432 -15.60 -5.67 2.83
N ALA A 433 -15.29 -6.54 1.87
CA ALA A 433 -13.92 -6.79 1.42
C ALA A 433 -13.30 -5.54 0.77
N LEU A 434 -14.04 -4.87 -0.12
CA LEU A 434 -13.60 -3.62 -0.75
C LEU A 434 -13.37 -2.51 0.29
N VAL A 435 -14.28 -2.36 1.27
CA VAL A 435 -14.14 -1.37 2.34
C VAL A 435 -12.93 -1.69 3.21
N ASN A 436 -12.75 -2.95 3.63
CA ASN A 436 -11.62 -3.36 4.46
C ASN A 436 -10.27 -3.14 3.77
N MET A 437 -10.17 -3.43 2.47
CA MET A 437 -8.96 -3.20 1.67
C MET A 437 -8.51 -1.73 1.67
N HIS A 438 -9.46 -0.80 1.84
CA HIS A 438 -9.22 0.64 1.84
C HIS A 438 -9.22 1.25 3.25
N THR A 439 -9.39 0.43 4.29
CA THR A 439 -9.34 0.86 5.68
C THR A 439 -7.92 0.74 6.22
N GLU A 440 -7.30 1.85 6.61
CA GLU A 440 -5.92 1.85 7.13
C GLU A 440 -5.84 1.50 8.63
N ASN A 441 -4.82 0.74 9.02
CA ASN A 441 -4.55 0.44 10.43
C ASN A 441 -3.82 1.60 11.13
N ASN A 442 -4.55 2.51 11.76
CA ASN A 442 -3.98 3.68 12.43
C ASN A 442 -3.07 3.40 13.64
N LYS A 443 -2.87 2.13 14.04
CA LYS A 443 -1.95 1.75 15.13
C LYS A 443 -0.47 1.75 14.70
N ILE A 444 -0.18 1.66 13.39
CA ILE A 444 1.20 1.66 12.86
C ILE A 444 1.55 3.03 12.27
N SER A 445 2.83 3.27 12.00
CA SER A 445 3.39 4.51 11.44
C SER A 445 2.73 4.97 10.12
N TRP A 446 2.72 6.28 9.86
CA TRP A 446 2.11 6.85 8.65
C TRP A 446 2.79 6.31 7.39
N LEU A 447 4.13 6.32 7.37
CA LEU A 447 4.94 5.85 6.25
C LEU A 447 4.63 4.37 5.95
N LYS A 448 4.62 3.51 6.97
CA LYS A 448 4.31 2.09 6.82
C LYS A 448 2.89 1.85 6.30
N ARG A 449 1.88 2.59 6.79
CA ARG A 449 0.51 2.51 6.26
C ARG A 449 0.48 2.85 4.77
N LYS A 450 1.11 3.96 4.38
CA LYS A 450 1.10 4.42 2.99
C LYS A 450 1.87 3.49 2.07
N MET A 451 3.01 2.95 2.52
CA MET A 451 3.79 1.96 1.77
C MET A 451 3.02 0.67 1.57
N TYR A 452 2.39 0.14 2.62
CA TYR A 452 1.51 -1.01 2.51
C TYR A 452 0.36 -0.75 1.53
N SER A 453 -0.32 0.40 1.63
CA SER A 453 -1.39 0.75 0.69
C SER A 453 -0.93 0.82 -0.77
N VAL A 454 0.29 1.30 -1.04
CA VAL A 454 0.87 1.33 -2.39
C VAL A 454 1.24 -0.08 -2.85
N ASP A 455 1.96 -0.86 -2.05
CA ASP A 455 2.35 -2.24 -2.39
C ASP A 455 1.14 -3.13 -2.69
N MET A 456 0.06 -2.95 -1.93
CA MET A 456 -1.20 -3.66 -2.17
C MET A 456 -1.81 -3.39 -3.55
N LEU A 457 -1.59 -2.23 -4.17
CA LEU A 457 -2.12 -1.92 -5.51
C LEU A 457 -1.51 -2.82 -6.59
N TYR A 458 -0.28 -3.29 -6.41
CA TYR A 458 0.36 -4.23 -7.34
C TYR A 458 -0.13 -5.67 -7.18
N ARG A 459 -0.93 -5.95 -6.14
CA ARG A 459 -1.31 -7.31 -5.71
C ARG A 459 -2.82 -7.54 -5.68
N THR A 460 -3.60 -6.48 -5.86
CA THR A 460 -5.05 -6.47 -5.67
C THR A 460 -5.83 -6.54 -6.98
N THR A 461 -7.15 -6.42 -6.91
CA THR A 461 -8.00 -6.43 -8.10
C THR A 461 -8.11 -5.05 -8.73
N LYS A 462 -8.46 -5.02 -10.02
CA LYS A 462 -8.80 -3.76 -10.72
C LYS A 462 -9.88 -2.94 -10.00
N ARG A 463 -10.84 -3.58 -9.32
CA ARG A 463 -11.89 -2.87 -8.56
C ARG A 463 -11.30 -2.08 -7.41
N ASP A 464 -10.32 -2.63 -6.71
CA ASP A 464 -9.62 -1.94 -5.64
C ASP A 464 -8.81 -0.74 -6.18
N MET A 465 -8.10 -0.93 -7.30
CA MET A 465 -7.38 0.19 -7.94
C MET A 465 -8.32 1.32 -8.39
N LEU A 466 -9.52 1.00 -8.90
CA LEU A 466 -10.54 2.00 -9.25
C LEU A 466 -11.02 2.79 -8.02
N LEU A 467 -11.26 2.11 -6.90
CA LEU A 467 -11.66 2.77 -5.65
C LEU A 467 -10.53 3.65 -5.10
N LYS A 468 -9.29 3.18 -5.16
CA LYS A 468 -8.13 3.98 -4.75
C LYS A 468 -7.96 5.23 -5.62
N LEU A 469 -8.01 5.09 -6.94
CA LEU A 469 -7.94 6.22 -7.88
C LEU A 469 -9.06 7.24 -7.61
N ALA A 470 -10.30 6.77 -7.41
CA ALA A 470 -11.43 7.65 -7.17
C ALA A 470 -11.37 8.40 -5.82
N SER A 471 -10.99 7.70 -4.75
CA SER A 471 -10.88 8.28 -3.40
C SER A 471 -9.74 9.30 -3.33
N GLU A 472 -8.61 9.01 -3.96
CA GLU A 472 -7.45 9.90 -3.97
C GLU A 472 -7.62 11.11 -4.89
N LEU A 473 -8.29 10.96 -6.04
CA LEU A 473 -8.67 12.11 -6.85
C LEU A 473 -9.63 13.05 -6.09
N ALA A 474 -10.61 12.49 -5.37
CA ALA A 474 -11.51 13.30 -4.54
C ALA A 474 -10.71 14.10 -3.50
N ASN A 475 -9.77 13.46 -2.80
CA ASN A 475 -8.87 14.15 -1.87
C ASN A 475 -8.05 15.27 -2.54
N LEU A 476 -7.42 15.01 -3.69
CA LEU A 476 -6.61 16.01 -4.40
C LEU A 476 -7.45 17.22 -4.86
N ARG A 477 -8.69 17.00 -5.32
CA ARG A 477 -9.60 18.10 -5.67
C ARG A 477 -9.94 18.97 -4.48
N GLU A 478 -10.19 18.36 -3.31
CA GLU A 478 -10.43 19.09 -2.08
C GLU A 478 -9.21 19.92 -1.66
N ILE A 479 -8.03 19.31 -1.66
CA ILE A 479 -6.76 19.96 -1.30
C ILE A 479 -6.50 21.13 -2.24
N TYR A 480 -6.66 20.93 -3.54
CA TYR A 480 -6.46 21.98 -4.55
C TYR A 480 -7.45 23.14 -4.39
N SER A 481 -8.73 22.85 -4.16
CA SER A 481 -9.75 23.87 -3.91
C SER A 481 -9.41 24.73 -2.70
N ASP A 482 -8.91 24.12 -1.63
CA ASP A 482 -8.53 24.81 -0.40
C ASP A 482 -7.22 25.58 -0.57
N TYR A 483 -6.24 24.99 -1.25
CA TYR A 483 -4.98 25.64 -1.60
C TYR A 483 -5.21 26.92 -2.41
N LYS A 484 -6.17 26.93 -3.36
CA LYS A 484 -6.53 28.16 -4.09
C LYS A 484 -7.11 29.26 -3.21
N GLN A 485 -7.67 28.92 -2.04
CA GLN A 485 -8.28 29.87 -1.11
C GLN A 485 -7.29 30.40 -0.07
N VAL A 486 -6.47 29.52 0.51
CA VAL A 486 -5.59 29.86 1.65
C VAL A 486 -4.09 29.73 1.36
N GLY A 487 -3.70 29.29 0.16
CA GLY A 487 -2.30 29.06 -0.19
C GLY A 487 -1.65 27.99 0.70
N ASP A 488 -0.37 28.20 1.04
CA ASP A 488 0.43 27.24 1.82
C ASP A 488 -0.08 27.01 3.25
N GLU A 489 -1.02 27.81 3.75
CA GLU A 489 -1.65 27.54 5.05
C GLU A 489 -2.44 26.21 5.06
N VAL A 490 -2.82 25.69 3.89
CA VAL A 490 -3.51 24.39 3.76
C VAL A 490 -2.69 23.24 4.35
N TRP A 491 -1.36 23.33 4.26
CA TRP A 491 -0.45 22.26 4.70
C TRP A 491 -0.43 22.08 6.22
N ASN A 492 -0.79 23.12 6.98
CA ASN A 492 -0.88 23.06 8.45
C ASN A 492 -1.97 22.10 8.98
N ARG A 493 -2.83 21.57 8.09
CA ARG A 493 -3.92 20.65 8.44
C ARG A 493 -3.45 19.18 8.48
N PHE A 494 -2.34 18.88 7.82
CA PHE A 494 -1.79 17.53 7.73
C PHE A 494 -0.81 17.26 8.86
N ASP A 495 -0.73 16.00 9.27
CA ASP A 495 0.18 15.56 10.33
C ASP A 495 1.60 15.26 9.81
N VAL A 496 1.78 15.30 8.48
CA VAL A 496 3.06 15.13 7.78
C VAL A 496 3.33 16.34 6.86
N PRO A 497 4.60 16.64 6.54
CA PRO A 497 4.98 17.69 5.59
C PRO A 497 4.42 17.47 4.18
N ARG A 498 4.39 18.55 3.39
CA ARG A 498 3.92 18.54 1.99
C ARG A 498 4.75 17.60 1.12
N GLU A 499 6.05 17.50 1.40
CA GLU A 499 7.02 16.65 0.74
C GLU A 499 6.67 15.17 0.92
N SER A 500 6.28 14.76 2.14
CA SER A 500 5.83 13.39 2.39
C SER A 500 4.53 13.07 1.65
N LEU A 501 3.60 14.03 1.56
CA LEU A 501 2.39 13.88 0.72
C LEU A 501 2.75 13.78 -0.77
N ALA A 502 3.71 14.57 -1.25
CA ALA A 502 4.20 14.51 -2.62
C ALA A 502 4.80 13.14 -2.93
N TRP A 503 5.63 12.60 -2.03
CA TRP A 503 6.15 11.23 -2.13
C TRP A 503 5.00 10.23 -2.26
N TYR A 504 3.99 10.28 -1.38
CA TYR A 504 2.88 9.34 -1.40
C TYR A 504 2.07 9.38 -2.69
N TYR A 505 1.65 10.57 -3.13
CA TYR A 505 0.89 10.71 -4.37
C TYR A 505 1.72 10.33 -5.60
N SER A 506 3.05 10.57 -5.58
CA SER A 506 3.92 10.12 -6.66
C SER A 506 3.96 8.58 -6.77
N LYS A 507 4.05 7.88 -5.64
CA LYS A 507 4.02 6.41 -5.59
C LYS A 507 2.66 5.86 -6.04
N LEU A 508 1.56 6.52 -5.68
CA LEU A 508 0.22 6.16 -6.16
C LEU A 508 0.07 6.33 -7.68
N ILE A 509 0.57 7.44 -8.24
CA ILE A 509 0.54 7.69 -9.69
C ILE A 509 1.28 6.58 -10.43
N VAL A 510 2.45 6.17 -9.94
CA VAL A 510 3.21 5.05 -10.53
C VAL A 510 2.44 3.74 -10.39
N ALA A 511 1.90 3.42 -9.22
CA ALA A 511 1.16 2.18 -9.00
C ALA A 511 -0.16 2.09 -9.79
N LEU A 512 -0.71 3.23 -10.22
CA LEU A 512 -1.95 3.33 -11.00
C LEU A 512 -1.69 3.62 -12.48
N SER A 513 -0.44 3.57 -12.95
CA SER A 513 -0.06 3.99 -14.30
C SER A 513 -0.87 3.32 -15.40
N ASP A 514 -1.23 2.04 -15.24
CA ASP A 514 -1.97 1.29 -16.26
C ASP A 514 -3.38 1.86 -16.51
N MET A 515 -3.93 2.59 -15.53
CA MET A 515 -5.22 3.29 -15.66
C MET A 515 -5.19 4.46 -16.64
N GLN A 516 -4.00 4.92 -17.06
CA GLN A 516 -3.89 6.03 -18.00
C GLN A 516 -4.32 5.64 -19.44
N GLU A 517 -4.35 4.33 -19.72
CA GLU A 517 -4.53 3.78 -21.06
C GLU A 517 -5.97 3.34 -21.36
N GLU A 518 -6.73 2.99 -20.33
CA GLU A 518 -8.09 2.51 -20.52
C GLU A 518 -9.07 3.67 -20.70
N ILE A 519 -10.03 3.51 -21.61
CA ILE A 519 -10.95 4.60 -21.95
C ILE A 519 -11.85 5.01 -20.79
N GLU A 520 -12.18 4.07 -19.90
CA GLU A 520 -13.01 4.29 -18.73
C GLU A 520 -12.29 5.07 -17.62
N THR A 521 -10.97 4.96 -17.51
CA THR A 521 -10.20 5.46 -16.35
C THR A 521 -9.25 6.59 -16.71
N ARG A 522 -8.81 6.69 -17.97
CA ARG A 522 -7.78 7.65 -18.39
C ARG A 522 -8.04 9.09 -17.96
N TYR A 523 -9.26 9.60 -18.14
CA TYR A 523 -9.56 10.98 -17.80
C TYR A 523 -9.43 11.26 -16.30
N VAL A 524 -9.77 10.28 -15.47
CA VAL A 524 -9.65 10.36 -14.01
C VAL A 524 -8.18 10.31 -13.61
N PHE A 525 -7.39 9.42 -14.21
CA PHE A 525 -5.95 9.33 -13.97
C PHE A 525 -5.22 10.63 -14.34
N TRP A 526 -5.44 11.15 -15.55
CA TRP A 526 -4.78 12.36 -16.02
C TRP A 526 -5.17 13.60 -15.21
N GLU A 527 -6.42 13.67 -14.74
CA GLU A 527 -6.83 14.74 -13.82
C GLU A 527 -6.11 14.65 -12.46
N MET A 528 -5.95 13.43 -11.92
CA MET A 528 -5.16 13.21 -10.70
C MET A 528 -3.71 13.64 -10.89
N LEU A 529 -3.09 13.29 -12.03
CA LEU A 529 -1.72 13.70 -12.36
C LEU A 529 -1.58 15.22 -12.49
N ASP A 530 -2.53 15.89 -13.15
CA ASP A 530 -2.53 17.35 -13.29
C ASP A 530 -2.64 18.05 -11.93
N LEU A 531 -3.52 17.56 -11.05
CA LEU A 531 -3.65 18.09 -9.69
C LEU A 531 -2.40 17.83 -8.86
N PHE A 532 -1.78 16.66 -9.01
CA PHE A 532 -0.48 16.38 -8.39
C PHE A 532 0.58 17.40 -8.84
N LYS A 533 0.69 17.66 -10.16
CA LYS A 533 1.63 18.64 -10.70
C LYS A 533 1.36 20.06 -10.19
N GLU A 534 0.10 20.48 -10.15
CA GLU A 534 -0.31 21.78 -9.60
C GLU A 534 0.03 21.93 -8.10
N LEU A 535 -0.06 20.85 -7.33
CA LEU A 535 0.09 20.86 -5.87
C LEU A 535 1.51 20.54 -5.39
N PHE A 536 2.31 19.80 -6.14
CA PHE A 536 3.55 19.22 -5.63
C PHE A 536 4.75 19.40 -6.56
N VAL A 537 4.59 20.11 -7.68
CA VAL A 537 5.65 20.31 -8.64
C VAL A 537 5.88 21.79 -8.90
N ILE A 538 7.15 22.20 -8.86
CA ILE A 538 7.60 23.55 -9.13
C ILE A 538 8.34 23.54 -10.47
N TYR A 539 7.91 24.40 -11.38
CA TYR A 539 8.51 24.53 -12.71
C TYR A 539 9.36 25.79 -12.79
N TYR A 540 10.47 25.72 -13.53
CA TYR A 540 11.31 26.88 -13.85
C TYR A 540 11.64 26.90 -15.34
N VAL A 541 11.92 28.06 -15.91
CA VAL A 541 12.30 28.14 -17.33
C VAL A 541 13.53 29.02 -17.54
N ASP A 542 14.47 28.50 -18.32
CA ASP A 542 15.57 29.26 -18.93
C ASP A 542 15.31 29.32 -20.44
N GLU A 543 14.58 30.34 -20.87
CA GLU A 543 14.24 30.52 -22.29
C GLU A 543 15.46 30.73 -23.19
N ALA A 544 16.54 31.32 -22.64
CA ALA A 544 17.76 31.60 -23.40
C ALA A 544 18.49 30.30 -23.76
N LYS A 545 18.53 29.34 -22.83
CA LYS A 545 19.08 28.00 -23.07
C LYS A 545 18.04 27.04 -23.66
N GLY A 546 16.75 27.39 -23.61
CA GLY A 546 15.67 26.52 -24.05
C GLY A 546 15.49 25.31 -23.13
N ILE A 547 15.57 25.53 -21.82
CA ILE A 547 15.43 24.49 -20.79
C ILE A 547 14.23 24.82 -19.92
N LEU A 548 13.35 23.84 -19.71
CA LEU A 548 12.28 23.87 -18.73
C LEU A 548 12.65 22.87 -17.63
N TYR A 549 12.75 23.32 -16.39
CA TYR A 549 13.05 22.50 -15.23
C TYR A 549 11.75 22.13 -14.53
N GLU A 550 11.70 20.92 -14.01
CA GLU A 550 10.65 20.40 -13.16
C GLU A 550 11.28 19.89 -11.87
N TYR A 551 10.84 20.42 -10.73
CA TYR A 551 11.21 19.96 -9.40
C TYR A 551 9.98 19.46 -8.67
N ALA A 552 9.87 18.16 -8.49
CA ALA A 552 8.83 17.55 -7.68
C ALA A 552 9.27 17.52 -6.21
N LEU A 553 8.35 17.85 -5.29
CA LEU A 553 8.62 17.90 -3.85
C LEU A 553 8.92 16.53 -3.21
N ASN A 554 8.87 15.44 -3.99
CA ASN A 554 9.38 14.12 -3.60
C ASN A 554 10.91 14.00 -3.82
N GLY A 555 11.58 15.05 -4.29
CA GLY A 555 13.02 15.10 -4.56
C GLY A 555 13.40 14.83 -6.02
N THR A 556 12.46 14.44 -6.88
CA THR A 556 12.75 14.19 -8.30
C THR A 556 12.92 15.50 -9.08
N THR A 557 14.00 15.61 -9.84
CA THR A 557 14.24 16.75 -10.74
C THR A 557 14.39 16.28 -12.18
N ARG A 558 13.70 16.95 -13.10
CA ARG A 558 13.74 16.66 -14.53
C ARG A 558 13.93 17.94 -15.33
N ILE A 559 14.46 17.80 -16.54
CA ILE A 559 14.55 18.87 -17.52
C ILE A 559 13.89 18.48 -18.83
N PHE A 560 13.28 19.46 -19.48
CA PHE A 560 12.78 19.35 -20.83
C PHE A 560 13.56 20.31 -21.73
N LEU A 561 14.19 19.78 -22.77
CA LEU A 561 15.05 20.54 -23.67
C LEU A 561 14.29 20.91 -24.95
N LYS A 562 14.27 22.20 -25.30
CA LYS A 562 13.68 22.66 -26.57
C LYS A 562 14.34 22.02 -27.80
N SER A 563 15.65 21.74 -27.72
CA SER A 563 16.41 21.09 -28.80
C SER A 563 16.12 19.60 -28.94
N GLU A 564 15.65 18.98 -27.86
CA GLU A 564 15.40 17.55 -27.74
C GLU A 564 14.16 17.37 -26.87
N PRO A 565 12.96 17.49 -27.47
CA PRO A 565 11.72 17.72 -26.74
C PRO A 565 11.22 16.44 -26.05
N ARG A 566 11.87 16.11 -24.94
CA ARG A 566 11.55 15.04 -24.00
C ARG A 566 12.00 15.43 -22.59
N TRP A 567 11.33 14.86 -21.59
CA TRP A 567 11.77 14.96 -20.20
C TRP A 567 12.95 14.02 -19.95
N LEU A 568 13.95 14.52 -19.23
CA LEU A 568 15.18 13.81 -18.86
C LEU A 568 15.45 14.02 -17.37
N ASP A 569 15.97 13.01 -16.70
CA ASP A 569 16.44 13.15 -15.32
C ASP A 569 17.56 14.18 -15.23
N PHE A 570 17.54 14.97 -14.16
CA PHE A 570 18.50 16.04 -13.92
C PHE A 570 19.04 15.94 -12.50
N TYR A 571 20.37 15.84 -12.39
CA TYR A 571 21.07 15.60 -11.12
C TYR A 571 21.89 16.80 -10.63
N ASP A 572 21.93 17.89 -11.40
CA ASP A 572 22.57 19.14 -11.01
C ASP A 572 21.55 20.09 -10.35
N ASP A 573 22.03 21.16 -9.73
CA ASP A 573 21.17 22.16 -9.13
C ASP A 573 20.44 23.03 -10.17
N ILE A 574 19.18 23.35 -9.88
CA ILE A 574 18.44 24.35 -10.64
C ILE A 574 19.12 25.72 -10.41
N PRO A 575 19.44 26.49 -11.46
CA PRO A 575 20.11 27.78 -11.30
C PRO A 575 19.39 28.71 -10.33
N ASP A 576 20.14 29.34 -9.41
CA ASP A 576 19.59 30.26 -8.38
C ASP A 576 18.81 31.45 -8.97
N ASP A 577 19.09 31.84 -10.21
CA ASP A 577 18.42 32.92 -10.92
C ASP A 577 17.16 32.48 -11.68
N ALA A 578 16.88 31.17 -11.73
CA ALA A 578 15.69 30.61 -12.36
C ALA A 578 14.44 31.01 -11.56
N LYS A 579 13.41 31.47 -12.26
CA LYS A 579 12.16 31.91 -11.62
C LYS A 579 11.08 30.85 -11.75
N PRO A 580 10.32 30.58 -10.67
CA PRO A 580 9.24 29.63 -10.73
C PRO A 580 8.13 30.12 -11.66
N ILE A 581 7.54 29.21 -12.43
CA ILE A 581 6.41 29.44 -13.32
C ILE A 581 5.26 28.50 -12.95
N SER A 582 4.04 28.86 -13.36
CA SER A 582 2.87 28.00 -13.14
C SER A 582 2.92 26.74 -14.01
N PHE A 583 2.31 25.64 -13.55
CA PHE A 583 2.13 24.42 -14.34
C PHE A 583 1.51 24.71 -15.71
N LYS A 584 0.46 25.52 -15.76
CA LYS A 584 -0.15 25.98 -17.02
C LYS A 584 0.86 26.66 -17.96
N THR A 585 1.76 27.48 -17.42
CA THR A 585 2.82 28.13 -18.20
C THR A 585 3.83 27.10 -18.70
N ALA A 586 4.25 26.16 -17.85
CA ALA A 586 5.15 25.07 -18.21
C ALA A 586 4.58 24.20 -19.33
N ASN A 587 3.31 23.77 -19.23
CA ASN A 587 2.63 23.02 -20.29
C ASN A 587 2.59 23.79 -21.62
N ASN A 588 2.34 25.10 -21.58
CA ASN A 588 2.40 25.90 -22.82
C ASN A 588 3.81 25.91 -23.43
N PHE A 589 4.88 25.93 -22.62
CA PHE A 589 6.25 25.82 -23.15
C PHE A 589 6.47 24.45 -23.76
N GLU A 590 6.12 23.39 -23.03
CA GLU A 590 6.22 22.00 -23.48
C GLU A 590 5.47 21.80 -24.81
N ASP A 591 4.19 22.18 -24.90
CA ASP A 591 3.39 22.10 -26.13
C ASP A 591 4.03 22.86 -27.30
N ASN A 592 4.47 24.09 -27.05
CA ASN A 592 5.08 24.92 -28.09
C ASN A 592 6.43 24.38 -28.56
N TRP A 593 7.21 23.79 -27.66
CA TRP A 593 8.52 23.21 -27.98
C TRP A 593 8.39 21.82 -28.61
N ASN A 594 7.33 21.09 -28.29
CA ASN A 594 6.95 19.83 -28.94
C ASN A 594 6.35 20.04 -30.34
N LYS A 595 5.76 21.19 -30.63
CA LYS A 595 5.07 21.44 -31.91
C LYS A 595 5.87 21.04 -33.16
N PRO A 596 7.17 21.38 -33.33
CA PRO A 596 7.94 20.95 -34.49
C PRO A 596 8.11 19.43 -34.62
N LEU A 597 8.12 18.71 -33.49
CA LEU A 597 8.16 17.24 -33.46
C LEU A 597 6.84 16.68 -33.96
N TRP A 598 5.70 17.16 -33.45
CA TRP A 598 4.37 16.71 -33.87
C TRP A 598 4.07 17.06 -35.33
N ASP A 599 4.36 18.28 -35.77
CA ASP A 599 4.22 18.68 -37.18
C ASP A 599 5.01 17.73 -38.11
N LYS A 600 6.14 17.21 -37.61
CA LYS A 600 6.98 16.27 -38.35
C LYS A 600 6.41 14.85 -38.37
N VAL A 601 5.89 14.36 -37.23
CA VAL A 601 5.19 13.07 -37.14
C VAL A 601 3.94 13.07 -38.02
N ASP A 602 3.14 14.14 -37.98
CA ASP A 602 1.96 14.31 -38.84
C ASP A 602 2.31 14.28 -40.32
N LYS A 603 3.42 14.92 -40.70
CA LYS A 603 3.94 14.85 -42.07
C LYS A 603 4.41 13.45 -42.45
N ASP A 604 5.00 12.72 -41.52
CA ASP A 604 5.45 11.34 -41.77
C ASP A 604 4.29 10.33 -41.82
N LEU A 605 3.15 10.66 -41.22
CA LEU A 605 1.88 9.92 -41.31
C LEU A 605 1.17 10.11 -42.66
N GLU A 606 1.63 11.03 -43.51
CA GLU A 606 1.12 11.16 -44.88
C GLU A 606 1.43 9.89 -45.69
N ASP A 607 0.46 9.48 -46.52
CA ASP A 607 0.56 8.26 -47.32
C ASP A 607 1.85 8.23 -48.15
N GLY A 608 2.60 7.14 -48.06
CA GLY A 608 3.90 7.02 -48.69
C GLY A 608 4.46 5.60 -48.67
N GLN A 609 5.24 5.26 -49.69
CA GLN A 609 5.87 3.94 -49.82
C GLN A 609 7.40 4.07 -49.84
N TYR A 610 8.06 3.32 -48.96
CA TYR A 610 9.51 3.35 -48.72
C TYR A 610 10.12 1.99 -49.03
N LYS A 611 11.12 1.97 -49.93
CA LYS A 611 11.87 0.74 -50.28
C LYS A 611 13.15 0.69 -49.48
N LEU A 612 13.31 -0.37 -48.68
CA LEU A 612 14.37 -0.44 -47.67
C LEU A 612 15.61 -1.15 -48.21
N PHE A 613 15.43 -2.14 -49.09
CA PHE A 613 16.52 -2.91 -49.67
C PHE A 613 16.24 -3.39 -51.10
N SER A 614 17.31 -3.55 -51.88
CA SER A 614 17.32 -4.04 -53.26
C SER A 614 18.58 -4.86 -53.48
N SER A 615 18.63 -6.11 -52.99
CA SER A 615 19.47 -7.12 -53.62
C SER A 615 18.67 -7.86 -54.69
N ASP A 616 19.37 -8.54 -55.59
CA ASP A 616 18.77 -9.26 -56.71
C ASP A 616 17.84 -10.43 -56.29
N ILE A 617 17.63 -10.67 -54.98
CA ILE A 617 17.00 -11.88 -54.44
C ILE A 617 15.83 -11.57 -53.47
N ARG A 618 15.84 -10.48 -52.68
CA ARG A 618 14.68 -10.10 -51.82
C ARG A 618 14.61 -8.58 -51.63
N SER A 619 13.41 -8.02 -51.70
CA SER A 619 13.17 -6.60 -51.35
C SER A 619 12.09 -6.48 -50.28
N PHE A 620 12.23 -5.51 -49.40
CA PHE A 620 11.22 -5.17 -48.39
C PHE A 620 10.75 -3.75 -48.62
N SER A 621 9.47 -3.49 -48.34
CA SER A 621 8.98 -2.13 -48.24
C SER A 621 8.09 -1.93 -47.04
N ILE A 622 8.10 -0.69 -46.60
CA ILE A 622 7.09 -0.15 -45.72
C ILE A 622 6.18 0.74 -46.55
N GLU A 623 4.88 0.69 -46.30
CA GLU A 623 3.91 1.65 -46.81
C GLU A 623 3.10 2.19 -45.64
N ILE A 624 2.96 3.51 -45.60
CA ILE A 624 2.00 4.19 -44.77
C ILE A 624 0.81 4.50 -45.66
N LYS A 625 -0.37 4.05 -45.25
CA LYS A 625 -1.62 4.32 -45.96
C LYS A 625 -2.75 4.46 -44.96
N ASP A 626 -3.58 5.50 -45.12
CA ASP A 626 -4.70 5.78 -44.21
C ASP A 626 -4.23 5.91 -42.74
N LYS A 627 -3.01 6.45 -42.54
CA LYS A 627 -2.27 6.53 -41.26
C LYS A 627 -1.89 5.19 -40.62
N GLN A 628 -1.95 4.09 -41.36
CA GLN A 628 -1.50 2.77 -40.90
C GLN A 628 -0.18 2.40 -41.59
N LEU A 629 0.79 1.93 -40.82
CA LEU A 629 2.07 1.47 -41.32
C LEU A 629 2.04 -0.03 -41.55
N SER A 630 2.30 -0.45 -42.79
CA SER A 630 2.32 -1.85 -43.20
C SER A 630 3.69 -2.26 -43.71
N PHE A 631 4.15 -3.44 -43.29
CA PHE A 631 5.40 -4.04 -43.74
C PHE A 631 5.12 -5.13 -44.78
N PHE A 632 5.80 -5.07 -45.92
CA PHE A 632 5.59 -5.95 -47.05
C PHE A 632 6.85 -6.74 -47.40
N ASP A 633 6.64 -8.02 -47.67
CA ASP A 633 7.59 -8.86 -48.39
C ASP A 633 7.38 -8.65 -49.90
N TYR A 634 8.37 -8.09 -50.60
CA TYR A 634 8.41 -8.21 -52.05
C TYR A 634 9.10 -9.53 -52.40
N GLY A 635 8.28 -10.52 -52.76
CA GLY A 635 8.77 -11.66 -53.52
C GLY A 635 9.51 -11.19 -54.77
N TYR A 636 10.75 -11.69 -54.94
CA TYR A 636 11.64 -11.66 -56.11
C TYR A 636 11.15 -10.82 -57.31
N ARG A 637 11.84 -9.72 -57.64
CA ARG A 637 11.46 -8.88 -58.77
C ARG A 637 11.84 -9.48 -60.15
N LEU A 638 10.79 -9.66 -60.94
CA LEU A 638 10.60 -9.25 -62.34
C LEU A 638 11.66 -9.65 -63.39
N ASN A 639 11.21 -10.50 -64.33
CA ASN A 639 11.33 -10.15 -65.74
C ASN A 639 9.93 -10.05 -66.38
N ASN A 640 9.73 -8.98 -67.13
CA ASN A 640 8.61 -8.62 -68.00
C ASN A 640 7.38 -7.87 -67.44
N ARG A 641 7.11 -6.78 -68.18
CA ARG A 641 5.95 -5.90 -68.16
C ARG A 641 4.66 -6.74 -68.15
N ASN A 642 3.76 -6.46 -67.21
CA ASN A 642 2.43 -7.07 -67.01
C ASN A 642 2.31 -8.24 -66.01
N ASN A 643 2.83 -8.13 -64.78
CA ASN A 643 2.31 -8.97 -63.69
C ASN A 643 2.23 -8.20 -62.37
N LYS A 644 1.02 -8.18 -61.77
CA LYS A 644 0.78 -7.77 -60.38
C LYS A 644 1.52 -8.77 -59.48
N VAL A 645 2.62 -8.32 -58.87
CA VAL A 645 3.30 -9.10 -57.82
C VAL A 645 2.35 -9.17 -56.63
N LYS A 646 2.10 -10.37 -56.10
CA LYS A 646 1.43 -10.53 -54.79
C LYS A 646 2.41 -10.05 -53.71
N THR A 647 2.21 -8.84 -53.23
CA THR A 647 2.85 -8.36 -52.00
C THR A 647 2.06 -8.94 -50.82
N ASN A 648 2.69 -9.80 -50.03
CA ASN A 648 2.07 -10.27 -48.80
C ASN A 648 2.37 -9.26 -47.69
N ILE A 649 1.33 -8.69 -47.10
CA ILE A 649 1.44 -7.91 -45.87
C ILE A 649 1.88 -8.88 -44.77
N LYS A 650 2.97 -8.54 -44.08
CA LYS A 650 3.46 -9.30 -42.93
C LYS A 650 2.84 -8.80 -41.64
N MET A 651 2.77 -7.48 -41.51
CA MET A 651 2.28 -6.79 -40.33
C MET A 651 1.71 -5.44 -40.74
N THR A 652 0.69 -4.99 -40.01
CA THR A 652 0.13 -3.65 -40.11
C THR A 652 -0.09 -3.12 -38.72
N LEU A 653 0.49 -1.96 -38.43
CA LEU A 653 0.19 -1.18 -37.24
C LEU A 653 -1.09 -0.38 -37.49
N ASP A 654 -1.91 -0.25 -36.46
CA ASP A 654 -3.06 0.64 -36.47
C ASP A 654 -2.62 2.12 -36.44
N LYS A 655 -3.59 3.04 -36.40
CA LYS A 655 -3.30 4.48 -36.48
C LYS A 655 -2.56 5.02 -35.26
N ALA A 656 -2.91 4.53 -34.08
CA ALA A 656 -2.29 4.98 -32.83
C ALA A 656 -0.88 4.38 -32.71
N GLU A 657 -0.75 3.08 -33.01
CA GLU A 657 0.52 2.35 -33.04
C GLU A 657 1.50 2.97 -34.05
N THR A 658 1.01 3.33 -35.25
CA THR A 658 1.82 3.99 -36.27
C THR A 658 2.33 5.35 -35.81
N ALA A 659 1.47 6.17 -35.20
CA ALA A 659 1.88 7.49 -34.69
C ALA A 659 2.95 7.37 -33.60
N ARG A 660 2.79 6.41 -32.67
CA ARG A 660 3.75 6.12 -31.60
C ARG A 660 5.10 5.66 -32.15
N PHE A 661 5.08 4.71 -33.08
CA PHE A 661 6.30 4.22 -33.72
C PHE A 661 7.09 5.34 -34.41
N LEU A 662 6.38 6.22 -35.15
CA LEU A 662 7.02 7.36 -35.82
C LEU A 662 7.56 8.38 -34.82
N LEU A 663 6.88 8.59 -33.69
CA LEU A 663 7.35 9.45 -32.62
C LEU A 663 8.64 8.93 -32.00
N GLU A 664 8.72 7.63 -31.70
CA GLU A 664 9.94 7.00 -31.16
C GLU A 664 11.12 7.12 -32.14
N LEU A 665 10.90 6.86 -33.43
CA LEU A 665 11.93 7.11 -34.44
C LEU A 665 12.37 8.57 -34.48
N ARG A 666 11.46 9.51 -34.24
CA ARG A 666 11.79 10.93 -34.21
C ARG A 666 12.57 11.31 -32.95
N ASN A 667 12.30 10.67 -31.82
CA ASN A 667 13.09 10.83 -30.60
C ASN A 667 14.51 10.31 -30.78
N ILE A 668 14.70 9.21 -31.52
CA ILE A 668 16.02 8.60 -31.74
C ILE A 668 16.84 9.34 -32.82
N TYR A 669 16.23 9.66 -33.97
CA TYR A 669 16.94 10.18 -35.16
C TYR A 669 16.76 11.69 -35.38
N GLY A 670 15.95 12.34 -34.55
CA GLY A 670 15.60 13.75 -34.66
C GLY A 670 14.64 14.08 -35.82
N ILE A 671 14.13 15.30 -35.81
CA ILE A 671 13.09 15.77 -36.76
C ILE A 671 13.59 16.01 -38.19
N ASN A 672 14.90 16.22 -38.36
CA ASN A 672 15.49 16.64 -39.64
C ASN A 672 15.79 15.48 -40.59
N MET A 673 15.94 14.25 -40.08
CA MET A 673 16.28 13.09 -40.91
C MET A 673 15.06 12.63 -41.72
N LYS A 674 15.21 12.36 -43.02
CA LYS A 674 14.08 11.89 -43.84
C LYS A 674 13.61 10.51 -43.38
N LEU A 675 12.30 10.29 -43.31
CA LEU A 675 11.72 9.03 -42.82
C LEU A 675 12.26 7.80 -43.58
N GLY A 676 12.29 7.87 -44.92
CA GLY A 676 12.88 6.80 -45.73
C GLY A 676 14.37 6.54 -45.47
N THR A 677 15.12 7.52 -44.96
CA THR A 677 16.52 7.32 -44.54
C THR A 677 16.58 6.61 -43.20
N ILE A 678 15.69 6.95 -42.26
CA ILE A 678 15.56 6.27 -40.97
C ILE A 678 15.22 4.80 -41.20
N PHE A 679 14.13 4.52 -41.93
CA PHE A 679 13.74 3.13 -42.18
C PHE A 679 14.80 2.33 -42.93
N LYS A 680 15.55 2.95 -43.84
CA LYS A 680 16.65 2.27 -44.54
C LYS A 680 17.83 1.97 -43.60
N LYS A 681 18.07 2.85 -42.63
CA LYS A 681 19.15 2.68 -41.65
C LYS A 681 18.82 1.55 -40.67
N GLU A 682 17.60 1.53 -40.14
CA GLU A 682 17.17 0.59 -39.10
C GLU A 682 16.67 -0.74 -39.66
N TYR A 683 15.89 -0.69 -40.74
CA TYR A 683 15.17 -1.84 -41.27
C TYR A 683 15.56 -2.17 -42.72
N GLY A 684 16.63 -1.57 -43.25
CA GLY A 684 17.11 -1.77 -44.61
C GLY A 684 18.15 -2.88 -44.79
N THR A 685 18.41 -3.68 -43.76
CA THR A 685 19.28 -4.87 -43.81
C THR A 685 18.46 -6.14 -44.03
N GLU A 686 19.12 -7.28 -44.31
CA GLU A 686 18.44 -8.58 -44.44
C GLU A 686 17.78 -9.01 -43.11
N ASP A 687 18.36 -8.63 -41.98
CA ASP A 687 17.84 -8.85 -40.63
C ASP A 687 16.86 -7.76 -40.16
N GLY A 688 16.65 -6.70 -40.96
CA GLY A 688 15.84 -5.54 -40.58
C GLY A 688 14.35 -5.83 -40.41
N TYR A 689 13.83 -6.88 -41.06
CA TYR A 689 12.47 -7.36 -40.79
C TYR A 689 12.36 -7.98 -39.40
N THR A 690 13.33 -8.83 -39.03
CA THR A 690 13.38 -9.44 -37.70
C THR A 690 13.52 -8.36 -36.64
N ALA A 691 14.42 -7.39 -36.84
CA ALA A 691 14.56 -6.25 -35.93
C ALA A 691 13.27 -5.40 -35.82
N PHE A 692 12.46 -5.28 -36.87
CA PHE A 692 11.16 -4.62 -36.80
C PHE A 692 10.13 -5.46 -36.04
N VAL A 693 10.11 -6.77 -36.26
CA VAL A 693 9.24 -7.69 -35.53
C VAL A 693 9.63 -7.73 -34.06
N ASP A 694 10.91 -7.87 -33.73
CA ASP A 694 11.42 -7.84 -32.36
C ASP A 694 11.11 -6.49 -31.71
N PHE A 695 11.31 -5.36 -32.40
CA PHE A 695 10.88 -4.05 -31.90
C PHE A 695 9.37 -4.01 -31.62
N CYS A 696 8.56 -4.54 -32.53
CA CYS A 696 7.13 -4.63 -32.31
C CYS A 696 6.79 -5.56 -31.14
N ASP A 697 7.43 -6.72 -31.01
CA ASP A 697 7.16 -7.69 -29.95
C ASP A 697 7.64 -7.18 -28.57
N ASP A 698 8.78 -6.49 -28.53
CA ASP A 698 9.38 -5.90 -27.32
C ASP A 698 8.64 -4.63 -26.86
N ASN A 699 8.04 -3.87 -27.79
CA ASN A 699 7.35 -2.60 -27.48
C ASN A 699 5.82 -2.68 -27.60
N TYR A 700 5.29 -3.79 -28.14
CA TYR A 700 3.88 -4.05 -28.41
C TYR A 700 3.56 -5.53 -28.18
N ILE A 701 3.60 -5.93 -26.90
CA ILE A 701 2.89 -7.13 -26.45
C ILE A 701 1.39 -6.89 -26.70
N GLU A 702 0.67 -7.92 -27.17
CA GLU A 702 -0.78 -7.89 -27.36
C GLU A 702 -1.49 -7.13 -26.23
N GLY A 703 -1.82 -5.87 -26.51
CA GLY A 703 -2.58 -4.97 -25.65
C GLY A 703 -1.92 -4.62 -24.33
N ASP A 704 -0.91 -3.75 -24.34
CA ASP A 704 -0.69 -2.78 -23.26
C ASP A 704 0.12 -1.57 -23.79
N ILE A 705 -0.40 -0.38 -23.50
CA ILE A 705 0.17 0.89 -23.94
C ILE A 705 1.10 1.37 -22.82
N ILE A 706 2.30 1.83 -23.17
CA ILE A 706 3.21 2.55 -22.26
C ILE A 706 3.34 3.94 -22.87
N SER A 707 2.75 4.96 -22.24
CA SER A 707 2.89 6.34 -22.71
C SER A 707 4.23 6.98 -22.28
N ILE A 708 4.68 7.93 -23.11
CA ILE A 708 5.93 8.71 -23.03
C ILE A 708 5.87 9.77 -21.92
#